data_AF-A0A661U5F1-F1
#
_entry.id   AF-A0A661U5F1-F1
#
_cell.length_a   1.000
_cell.length_b   1.000
_cell.length_c   1.000
_cell.angle_alpha   90.00
_cell.angle_beta   90.00
_cell.angle_gamma   90.00
#
_symmetry.space_group_name_H-M   'P 1'
#
loop_
_entity.id
_entity.type
_entity.pdbx_description
1 polymer ?
#
loop_
_entity_poly.entity_id
_entity_poly.type
_entity_poly.pdbx_seq_one_letter_code
_entity_poly.pdbx_strand_id
1 'polypeptide(L)'
;AFFGALGVRVVLSSKTNKQIIHEGVEAVKADMCFPAKVMHGHVLKLLQKGVDKVFLPSVINMPIETPGFVNYYNCPIVQSIPYTLEAAIAGLKERILRPVFYLQRGDKETVRALARFAREGLGFSRSRARKAAEAAVAAQDEFRKLSVELADRTTQLIEEHGRAVVIVGRPYNTNDSFVNLNLPRKLRDLDVLPVPIDLIHPDTATTLKEHRNMYWRYGQRILGAGVTIARDPRLYALYVTNFGCGPDSFITKFFAEIMGEKPFLLIEIDEHSADVGAITRCEAFLDSIEGKKHSAKVEPRLVEARSSESTRGINDRTLYVPSMCDHAYPFCAALRRFGVDAQVIPEADEKSLELGRQYTNGRECFPCIVTTGDMVKLCKSKDFDPSKALFFMPTTSGPCRFGEYNQAQRMVLEATGCTDAQILAPDQDRADNFRQKLWDVPLMFYVHAYRGMVAVDYLDKIARRIRPYEKEPGRTDEVYQHCLKEVTRATEEGDVLKLLPKCSRLFAKIERDNTVVKPKIGVVGEIYVRSHRFSNQNLIKRLEALGAEVWFPPFNEWLYYLTYINGLDAASERNWKNFIKLRALHLLQRRGERTIRRDVGDSLGLYEDEPIQETVQAAAPYLDYTFQGESILSIGKMIEFIKKGATGVINVTPFGCLPGTIVAAIMKRMHDDFHAVPALTINYDGLEDPSEQTRLEAFVHQAKQREEQMRSRGKKP
;
A
#
# COMPACT_ATOMS: atom_id res chain seq x y z
N ALA A 1 -3.31 -13.27 30.67
CA ALA A 1 -2.07 -13.98 31.06
C ALA A 1 -0.88 -13.05 31.30
N PHE A 2 -0.29 -12.41 30.28
CA PHE A 2 0.96 -11.62 30.39
C PHE A 2 0.98 -10.58 31.53
N PHE A 3 0.13 -9.56 31.45
CA PHE A 3 0.08 -8.47 32.43
C PHE A 3 -0.31 -8.95 33.83
N GLY A 4 -1.22 -9.92 33.92
CA GLY A 4 -1.58 -10.56 35.20
C GLY A 4 -0.38 -11.23 35.87
N ALA A 5 0.46 -11.96 35.12
CA ALA A 5 1.68 -12.56 35.64
C ALA A 5 2.74 -11.51 36.06
N LEU A 6 2.71 -10.32 35.45
CA LEU A 6 3.51 -9.17 35.88
C LEU A 6 2.92 -8.42 37.08
N GLY A 7 1.73 -8.79 37.57
CA GLY A 7 1.02 -8.07 38.63
C GLY A 7 0.46 -6.71 38.18
N VAL A 8 0.31 -6.50 36.88
CA VAL A 8 -0.26 -5.27 36.30
C VAL A 8 -1.78 -5.43 36.21
N ARG A 9 -2.52 -4.47 36.75
CA ARG A 9 -3.98 -4.42 36.62
C ARG A 9 -4.37 -4.12 35.18
N VAL A 10 -5.08 -5.04 34.55
CA VAL A 10 -5.62 -4.86 33.20
C VAL A 10 -7.00 -4.22 33.27
N VAL A 11 -7.19 -3.12 32.56
CA VAL A 11 -8.49 -2.47 32.38
C VAL A 11 -8.87 -2.58 30.91
N LEU A 12 -10.03 -3.17 30.62
CA LEU A 12 -10.56 -3.25 29.28
C LEU A 12 -11.42 -2.01 28.96
N SER A 13 -11.49 -1.65 27.69
CA SER A 13 -12.55 -0.74 27.23
C SER A 13 -13.91 -1.37 27.51
N SER A 14 -14.93 -0.52 27.69
CA SER A 14 -16.31 -0.97 27.70
C SER A 14 -16.69 -1.60 26.35
N LYS A 15 -17.73 -2.44 26.33
CA LYS A 15 -18.34 -2.93 25.09
C LYS A 15 -18.66 -1.75 24.16
N THR A 16 -18.41 -1.94 22.88
CA THR A 16 -18.74 -0.98 21.82
C THR A 16 -20.18 -0.52 21.95
N ASN A 17 -20.42 0.76 21.71
CA ASN A 17 -21.74 1.38 21.73
C ASN A 17 -21.70 2.65 20.88
N LYS A 18 -22.87 3.27 20.67
CA LYS A 18 -22.99 4.47 19.82
C LYS A 18 -22.09 5.63 20.26
N GLN A 19 -21.91 5.83 21.57
CA GLN A 19 -21.06 6.90 22.09
C GLN A 19 -19.58 6.67 21.74
N ILE A 20 -19.08 5.44 21.94
CA ILE A 20 -17.69 5.08 21.57
C ILE A 20 -17.47 5.29 20.07
N ILE A 21 -18.42 4.86 19.23
CA ILE A 21 -18.32 5.04 17.78
C ILE A 21 -18.25 6.53 17.43
N HIS A 22 -19.16 7.33 17.97
CA HIS A 22 -19.24 8.76 17.70
C HIS A 22 -17.96 9.50 18.13
N GLU A 23 -17.48 9.28 19.37
CA GLU A 23 -16.23 9.86 19.86
C GLU A 23 -15.03 9.44 18.98
N GLY A 24 -15.03 8.20 18.49
CA GLY A 24 -14.02 7.70 17.57
C GLY A 24 -14.03 8.38 16.20
N VAL A 25 -15.21 8.56 15.61
CA VAL A 25 -15.39 9.25 14.33
C VAL A 25 -14.93 10.70 14.40
N GLU A 26 -15.25 11.42 15.48
CA GLU A 26 -14.82 12.83 15.66
C GLU A 26 -13.30 12.99 15.83
N ALA A 27 -12.67 12.00 16.47
CA ALA A 27 -11.23 12.00 16.75
C ALA A 27 -10.39 11.68 15.51
N VAL A 28 -10.89 10.83 14.61
CA VAL A 28 -10.20 10.47 13.38
C VAL A 28 -10.14 11.67 12.42
N LYS A 29 -8.97 11.90 11.83
CA LYS A 29 -8.71 13.03 10.92
C LYS A 29 -8.32 12.62 9.50
N ALA A 30 -8.33 11.32 9.21
CA ALA A 30 -8.08 10.76 7.88
C ALA A 30 -9.15 9.71 7.56
N ASP A 31 -9.38 9.43 6.28
CA ASP A 31 -10.43 8.50 5.84
C ASP A 31 -10.06 7.03 6.10
N MET A 32 -10.10 6.63 7.37
CA MET A 32 -9.84 5.26 7.81
C MET A 32 -11.09 4.39 7.72
N CYS A 33 -10.89 3.06 7.65
CA CYS A 33 -11.99 2.12 7.71
C CYS A 33 -12.74 2.19 9.05
N PHE A 34 -14.02 1.83 9.05
CA PHE A 34 -14.88 1.94 10.22
C PHE A 34 -14.30 1.33 11.52
N PRO A 35 -13.72 0.11 11.53
CA PRO A 35 -13.12 -0.46 12.75
C PRO A 35 -11.96 0.36 13.32
N ALA A 36 -11.19 1.03 12.47
CA ALA A 36 -10.12 1.92 12.93
C ALA A 36 -10.69 3.17 13.62
N LYS A 37 -11.83 3.69 13.16
CA LYS A 37 -12.57 4.77 13.86
C LYS A 37 -13.08 4.29 15.22
N VAL A 38 -13.67 3.09 15.29
CA VAL A 38 -14.11 2.49 16.56
C VAL A 38 -12.95 2.32 17.55
N MET A 39 -11.76 1.95 17.06
CA MET A 39 -10.56 1.85 17.89
C MET A 39 -10.16 3.18 18.53
N HIS A 40 -10.33 4.32 17.84
CA HIS A 40 -10.07 5.64 18.43
C HIS A 40 -11.01 5.91 19.62
N GLY A 41 -12.29 5.59 19.47
CA GLY A 41 -13.27 5.69 20.56
C GLY A 41 -12.90 4.82 21.76
N HIS A 42 -12.44 3.59 21.53
CA HIS A 42 -12.00 2.71 22.61
C HIS A 42 -10.80 3.27 23.38
N VAL A 43 -9.85 3.89 22.69
CA VAL A 43 -8.68 4.49 23.34
C VAL A 43 -9.07 5.73 24.12
N LEU A 44 -9.93 6.59 23.58
CA LEU A 44 -10.52 7.71 24.32
C LEU A 44 -11.23 7.23 25.58
N LYS A 45 -12.01 6.14 25.47
CA LYS A 45 -12.72 5.58 26.63
C LYS A 45 -11.77 5.07 27.71
N LEU A 46 -10.63 4.49 27.33
CA LEU A 46 -9.59 4.07 28.27
C LEU A 46 -8.96 5.28 28.98
N LEU A 47 -8.67 6.36 28.24
CA LEU A 47 -8.13 7.59 28.83
C LEU A 47 -9.13 8.23 29.81
N GLN A 48 -10.42 8.26 29.47
CA GLN A 48 -11.49 8.72 30.37
C GLN A 48 -11.59 7.87 31.66
N LYS A 49 -11.25 6.58 31.60
CA LYS A 49 -11.18 5.70 32.78
C LYS A 49 -9.94 5.96 33.66
N GLY A 50 -9.07 6.90 33.29
CA GLY A 50 -7.90 7.28 34.08
C GLY A 50 -6.79 6.24 34.11
N VAL A 51 -6.62 5.44 33.05
CA VAL A 51 -5.53 4.46 32.98
C VAL A 51 -4.16 5.15 32.89
N ASP A 52 -3.16 4.57 33.57
CA ASP A 52 -1.79 5.11 33.56
C ASP A 52 -1.12 4.95 32.20
N LYS A 53 -1.37 3.81 31.56
CA LYS A 53 -0.79 3.41 30.28
C LYS A 53 -1.81 2.72 29.40
N VAL A 54 -1.67 2.88 28.08
CA VAL A 54 -2.50 2.21 27.06
C VAL A 54 -1.60 1.27 26.25
N PHE A 55 -1.90 -0.03 26.28
CA PHE A 55 -1.17 -1.04 25.52
C PHE A 55 -1.70 -1.14 24.10
N LEU A 56 -0.91 -0.72 23.12
CA LEU A 56 -1.24 -0.68 21.69
C LEU A 56 -0.08 -1.24 20.89
N PRO A 57 0.02 -2.57 20.72
CA PRO A 57 1.10 -3.17 19.98
C PRO A 57 0.96 -2.91 18.47
N SER A 58 2.11 -2.81 17.79
CA SER A 58 2.17 -2.88 16.33
C SER A 58 2.38 -4.35 15.93
N VAL A 59 1.32 -5.01 15.44
CA VAL A 59 1.37 -6.43 15.04
C VAL A 59 1.57 -6.49 13.53
N ILE A 60 2.82 -6.65 13.09
CA ILE A 60 3.20 -6.62 11.68
C ILE A 60 2.61 -7.81 10.92
N ASN A 61 2.81 -9.01 11.46
CA ASN A 61 2.31 -10.26 10.88
C ASN A 61 1.79 -11.21 11.95
N MET A 62 1.05 -12.21 11.44
CA MET A 62 0.34 -13.21 12.22
C MET A 62 1.06 -14.56 12.14
N PRO A 63 0.76 -15.51 13.06
CA PRO A 63 1.32 -16.85 13.01
C PRO A 63 1.01 -17.57 11.70
N ILE A 64 1.96 -18.40 11.26
CA ILE A 64 1.81 -19.29 10.10
C ILE A 64 0.82 -20.40 10.47
N GLU A 65 -0.28 -20.50 9.73
CA GLU A 65 -1.24 -21.62 9.82
C GLU A 65 -0.96 -22.65 8.72
N THR A 66 -0.82 -22.19 7.49
CA THR A 66 -0.49 -23.03 6.33
C THR A 66 0.82 -22.56 5.71
N PRO A 67 1.91 -23.35 5.84
CA PRO A 67 3.19 -23.00 5.23
C PRO A 67 3.12 -22.94 3.70
N GLY A 68 3.83 -21.98 3.09
CA GLY A 68 3.99 -21.88 1.63
C GLY A 68 3.53 -20.56 1.02
N PHE A 69 2.66 -19.82 1.70
CA PHE A 69 2.31 -18.45 1.31
C PHE A 69 3.54 -17.55 1.38
N VAL A 70 3.54 -16.50 0.55
CA VAL A 70 4.65 -15.56 0.44
C VAL A 70 4.89 -14.79 1.75
N ASN A 71 3.82 -14.42 2.47
CA ASN A 71 3.87 -13.72 3.76
C ASN A 71 2.57 -13.90 4.57
N TYR A 72 2.50 -13.34 5.79
CA TYR A 72 1.35 -13.47 6.73
C TYR A 72 1.02 -12.14 7.42
N TYR A 73 1.09 -11.03 6.69
CA TYR A 73 0.88 -9.68 7.21
C TYR A 73 -0.54 -9.42 7.71
N ASN A 74 -0.66 -8.52 8.69
CA ASN A 74 -1.89 -7.75 8.91
C ASN A 74 -2.01 -6.61 7.89
N CYS A 75 -3.18 -5.97 7.78
CA CYS A 75 -3.29 -4.80 6.91
C CYS A 75 -2.47 -3.62 7.47
N PRO A 76 -1.97 -2.71 6.62
CA PRO A 76 -1.16 -1.57 7.05
C PRO A 76 -1.80 -0.69 8.13
N ILE A 77 -3.13 -0.52 8.12
CA ILE A 77 -3.85 0.26 9.14
C ILE A 77 -3.72 -0.39 10.53
N VAL A 78 -3.82 -1.72 10.62
CA VAL A 78 -3.61 -2.45 11.89
C VAL A 78 -2.16 -2.34 12.35
N GLN A 79 -1.20 -2.42 11.44
CA GLN A 79 0.23 -2.31 11.77
C GLN A 79 0.59 -0.92 12.30
N SER A 80 -0.06 0.12 11.78
CA SER A 80 0.22 1.53 12.09
C SER A 80 -0.67 2.13 13.18
N ILE A 81 -1.67 1.37 13.69
CA ILE A 81 -2.67 1.90 14.62
C ILE A 81 -2.08 2.63 15.85
N PRO A 82 -0.96 2.20 16.47
CA PRO A 82 -0.40 2.92 17.63
C PRO A 82 0.11 4.31 17.25
N TYR A 83 0.61 4.47 16.03
CA TYR A 83 1.21 5.70 15.54
C TYR A 83 0.14 6.70 15.08
N THR A 84 -0.89 6.22 14.39
CA THR A 84 -1.99 7.07 13.94
C THR A 84 -2.85 7.54 15.10
N LEU A 85 -3.08 6.69 16.11
CA LEU A 85 -3.74 7.08 17.36
C LEU A 85 -2.93 8.14 18.13
N GLU A 86 -1.61 7.98 18.22
CA GLU A 86 -0.72 8.97 18.86
C GLU A 86 -0.79 10.33 18.16
N ALA A 87 -0.94 10.35 16.83
CA ALA A 87 -1.11 11.59 16.07
C ALA A 87 -2.52 12.21 16.23
N ALA A 88 -3.55 11.39 16.44
CA ALA A 88 -4.94 11.85 16.53
C ALA A 88 -5.32 12.33 17.94
N ILE A 89 -4.84 11.66 18.99
CA ILE A 89 -5.29 11.83 20.38
C ILE A 89 -4.24 12.56 21.21
N ALA A 90 -4.57 13.78 21.65
CA ALA A 90 -3.72 14.57 22.53
C ALA A 90 -3.44 13.86 23.88
N GLY A 91 -2.19 13.91 24.35
CA GLY A 91 -1.77 13.30 25.62
C GLY A 91 -1.63 11.76 25.62
N LEU A 92 -1.85 11.10 24.47
CA LEU A 92 -1.63 9.65 24.35
C LEU A 92 -0.13 9.30 24.28
N LYS A 93 0.70 10.17 23.71
CA LYS A 93 2.14 9.96 23.49
C LYS A 93 2.89 9.56 24.77
N GLU A 94 2.55 10.17 25.91
CA GLU A 94 3.18 9.91 27.20
C GLU A 94 2.65 8.62 27.87
N ARG A 95 1.51 8.11 27.41
CA ARG A 95 0.78 6.97 28.00
C ARG A 95 0.85 5.70 27.16
N ILE A 96 1.25 5.78 25.90
CA ILE A 96 1.22 4.64 24.98
C ILE A 96 2.37 3.66 25.23
N LEU A 97 2.05 2.36 25.20
CA LEU A 97 2.99 1.25 25.21
C LEU A 97 2.84 0.49 23.88
N ARG A 98 3.84 0.62 22.99
CA ARG A 98 3.75 0.12 21.61
C ARG A 98 4.86 -0.87 21.22
N PRO A 99 4.90 -2.09 21.79
CA PRO A 99 5.85 -3.08 21.31
C PRO A 99 5.49 -3.50 19.88
N VAL A 100 6.53 -3.85 19.12
CA VAL A 100 6.38 -4.41 17.76
C VAL A 100 6.44 -5.93 17.83
N PHE A 101 5.50 -6.60 17.16
CA PHE A 101 5.42 -8.05 17.11
C PHE A 101 5.47 -8.60 15.68
N TYR A 102 6.32 -9.62 15.51
CA TYR A 102 6.44 -10.43 14.31
C TYR A 102 6.05 -11.87 14.64
N LEU A 103 4.75 -12.14 14.75
CA LEU A 103 4.24 -13.42 15.24
C LEU A 103 4.57 -14.59 14.29
N GLN A 104 4.82 -14.32 13.01
CA GLN A 104 5.26 -15.34 12.04
C GLN A 104 6.63 -15.94 12.36
N ARG A 105 7.45 -15.26 13.18
CA ARG A 105 8.78 -15.75 13.62
C ARG A 105 8.67 -16.82 14.72
N GLY A 106 7.46 -17.17 15.13
CA GLY A 106 7.16 -18.23 16.08
C GLY A 106 7.25 -17.78 17.54
N ASP A 107 6.80 -18.67 18.43
CA ASP A 107 6.58 -18.34 19.83
C ASP A 107 7.86 -17.99 20.59
N LYS A 108 9.01 -18.58 20.21
CA LYS A 108 10.31 -18.22 20.79
C LYS A 108 10.63 -16.74 20.61
N GLU A 109 10.33 -16.18 19.44
CA GLU A 109 10.57 -14.76 19.18
C GLU A 109 9.50 -13.89 19.86
N THR A 110 8.25 -14.34 19.90
CA THR A 110 7.18 -13.68 20.66
C THR A 110 7.53 -13.58 22.15
N VAL A 111 8.03 -14.66 22.77
CA VAL A 111 8.50 -14.66 24.17
C VAL A 111 9.66 -13.68 24.35
N ARG A 112 10.63 -13.65 23.43
CA ARG A 112 11.75 -12.70 23.49
C ARG A 112 11.28 -11.25 23.38
N ALA A 113 10.36 -10.95 22.47
CA ALA A 113 9.82 -9.62 22.28
C ALA A 113 9.04 -9.14 23.52
N LEU A 114 8.15 -9.98 24.06
CA LEU A 114 7.39 -9.70 25.28
C LEU A 114 8.31 -9.55 26.50
N ALA A 115 9.29 -10.43 26.67
CA ALA A 115 10.23 -10.35 27.79
C ALA A 115 11.12 -9.10 27.69
N ARG A 116 11.53 -8.72 26.48
CA ARG A 116 12.27 -7.47 26.23
C ARG A 116 11.40 -6.27 26.56
N PHE A 117 10.17 -6.24 26.08
CA PHE A 117 9.20 -5.19 26.38
C PHE A 117 8.95 -5.03 27.89
N ALA A 118 8.72 -6.12 28.63
CA ALA A 118 8.53 -6.03 30.09
C ALA A 118 9.79 -5.55 30.82
N ARG A 119 10.98 -5.94 30.35
CA ARG A 119 12.24 -5.52 30.98
C ARG A 119 12.55 -4.06 30.69
N GLU A 120 12.59 -3.69 29.42
CA GLU A 120 13.06 -2.38 28.95
C GLU A 120 11.96 -1.32 28.98
N GLY A 121 10.72 -1.70 28.67
CA GLY A 121 9.59 -0.77 28.63
C GLY A 121 8.85 -0.60 29.96
N LEU A 122 8.92 -1.60 30.86
CA LEU A 122 8.18 -1.59 32.13
C LEU A 122 9.06 -1.77 33.38
N GLY A 123 10.37 -2.02 33.22
CA GLY A 123 11.31 -2.11 34.33
C GLY A 123 11.26 -3.41 35.16
N PHE A 124 10.63 -4.48 34.66
CA PHE A 124 10.57 -5.76 35.37
C PHE A 124 11.87 -6.57 35.27
N SER A 125 12.14 -7.42 36.28
CA SER A 125 13.31 -8.31 36.26
C SER A 125 13.24 -9.31 35.11
N ARG A 126 14.42 -9.71 34.59
CA ARG A 126 14.53 -10.66 33.46
C ARG A 126 13.77 -11.97 33.70
N SER A 127 13.85 -12.51 34.92
CA SER A 127 13.15 -13.74 35.30
C SER A 127 11.63 -13.58 35.26
N ARG A 128 11.11 -12.49 35.87
CA ARG A 128 9.67 -12.21 35.89
C ARG A 128 9.13 -11.92 34.49
N ALA A 129 9.85 -11.12 33.71
CA ALA A 129 9.51 -10.80 32.33
C ALA A 129 9.42 -12.05 31.45
N ARG A 130 10.38 -12.96 31.56
CA ARG A 130 10.38 -14.23 30.81
C ARG A 130 9.22 -15.14 31.20
N LYS A 131 8.99 -15.35 32.50
CA LYS A 131 7.87 -16.19 32.99
C LYS A 131 6.51 -15.64 32.53
N ALA A 132 6.32 -14.32 32.58
CA ALA A 132 5.09 -13.69 32.10
C ALA A 132 4.91 -13.87 30.59
N ALA A 133 5.98 -13.74 29.80
CA ALA A 133 5.96 -13.94 28.37
C ALA A 133 5.64 -15.40 27.98
N GLU A 134 6.22 -16.38 28.67
CA GLU A 134 5.92 -17.81 28.49
C GLU A 134 4.45 -18.12 28.85
N ALA A 135 3.93 -17.56 29.94
CA ALA A 135 2.51 -17.68 30.31
C ALA A 135 1.56 -17.06 29.27
N ALA A 136 1.99 -16.00 28.57
CA ALA A 136 1.21 -15.37 27.51
C ALA A 136 1.04 -16.30 26.30
N VAL A 137 2.13 -16.91 25.85
CA VAL A 137 2.12 -17.87 24.75
C VAL A 137 1.31 -19.11 25.12
N ALA A 138 1.50 -19.67 26.32
CA ALA A 138 0.75 -20.84 26.76
C ALA A 138 -0.78 -20.61 26.74
N ALA A 139 -1.24 -19.45 27.20
CA ALA A 139 -2.66 -19.10 27.16
C ALA A 139 -3.17 -18.91 25.71
N GLN A 140 -2.33 -18.41 24.81
CA GLN A 140 -2.67 -18.28 23.39
C GLN A 140 -2.78 -19.65 22.71
N ASP A 141 -1.93 -20.60 23.07
CA ASP A 141 -1.98 -21.99 22.56
C ASP A 141 -3.21 -22.74 23.06
N GLU A 142 -3.58 -22.55 24.33
CA GLU A 142 -4.83 -23.09 24.89
C GLU A 142 -6.05 -22.57 24.13
N PHE A 143 -6.10 -21.26 23.85
CA PHE A 143 -7.17 -20.67 23.06
C PHE A 143 -7.23 -21.26 21.63
N ARG A 144 -6.08 -21.45 20.96
CA ARG A 144 -6.02 -22.06 19.62
C ARG A 144 -6.56 -23.50 19.64
N LYS A 145 -6.21 -24.30 20.64
CA LYS A 145 -6.72 -25.67 20.80
C LYS A 145 -8.24 -25.67 20.98
N LEU A 146 -8.76 -24.78 21.82
CA LEU A 146 -10.20 -24.63 22.02
C LEU A 146 -10.93 -24.23 20.73
N SER A 147 -10.35 -23.33 19.91
CA SER A 147 -10.95 -22.97 18.61
C SER A 147 -11.07 -24.17 17.67
N VAL A 148 -10.06 -25.05 17.63
CA VAL A 148 -10.09 -26.28 16.82
C VAL A 148 -11.17 -27.25 17.33
N GLU A 149 -11.22 -27.47 18.64
CA GLU A 149 -12.24 -28.33 19.26
C GLU A 149 -13.67 -27.83 18.97
N LEU A 150 -13.88 -26.50 19.07
CA LEU A 150 -15.17 -25.89 18.76
C LEU A 150 -15.49 -25.96 17.26
N ALA A 151 -14.50 -25.90 16.37
CA ALA A 151 -14.71 -26.10 14.94
C ALA A 151 -15.13 -27.55 14.62
N ASP A 152 -14.51 -28.55 15.25
CA ASP A 152 -14.89 -29.96 15.10
C ASP A 152 -16.33 -30.20 15.57
N ARG A 153 -16.69 -29.64 16.73
CA ARG A 153 -18.07 -29.69 17.24
C ARG A 153 -19.05 -28.99 16.31
N THR A 154 -18.64 -27.90 15.68
CA THR A 154 -19.50 -27.17 14.74
C THR A 154 -19.78 -28.00 13.49
N THR A 155 -18.78 -28.71 12.96
CA THR A 155 -18.99 -29.67 11.85
C THR A 155 -20.03 -30.74 12.20
N GLN A 156 -19.97 -31.30 13.42
CA GLN A 156 -20.95 -32.28 13.90
C GLN A 156 -22.36 -31.68 13.97
N LEU A 157 -22.50 -30.46 14.49
CA LEU A 157 -23.80 -29.77 14.54
C LEU A 157 -24.37 -29.49 13.14
N ILE A 158 -23.54 -29.17 12.16
CA ILE A 158 -23.96 -28.98 10.76
C ILE A 158 -24.41 -30.32 10.14
N GLU A 159 -23.79 -31.44 10.53
CA GLU A 159 -24.24 -32.78 10.15
C GLU A 159 -25.60 -33.15 10.74
N GLU A 160 -25.86 -32.78 11.99
CA GLU A 160 -27.12 -33.06 12.69
C GLU A 160 -28.28 -32.15 12.26
N HIS A 161 -28.03 -30.84 12.15
CA HIS A 161 -29.06 -29.82 11.97
C HIS A 161 -29.20 -29.29 10.54
N GLY A 162 -28.28 -29.66 9.64
CA GLY A 162 -28.33 -29.29 8.22
C GLY A 162 -27.75 -27.91 7.93
N ARG A 163 -28.58 -26.96 7.47
CA ARG A 163 -28.10 -25.70 6.87
C ARG A 163 -27.49 -24.76 7.91
N ALA A 164 -26.35 -24.15 7.57
CA ALA A 164 -25.71 -23.11 8.38
C ALA A 164 -25.22 -21.93 7.54
N VAL A 165 -25.18 -20.75 8.15
CA VAL A 165 -24.63 -19.53 7.54
C VAL A 165 -23.34 -19.16 8.25
N VAL A 166 -22.23 -19.23 7.54
CA VAL A 166 -20.91 -18.84 8.04
C VAL A 166 -20.77 -17.32 7.97
N ILE A 167 -20.49 -16.70 9.11
CA ILE A 167 -20.16 -15.28 9.23
C ILE A 167 -18.69 -15.10 8.85
N VAL A 168 -18.46 -14.70 7.60
CA VAL A 168 -17.13 -14.50 7.02
C VAL A 168 -16.69 -13.06 7.24
N GLY A 169 -15.46 -12.88 7.70
CA GLY A 169 -14.89 -11.55 7.93
C GLY A 169 -13.67 -11.62 8.84
N ARG A 170 -13.24 -10.46 9.34
CA ARG A 170 -12.18 -10.39 10.35
C ARG A 170 -12.76 -10.43 11.76
N PRO A 171 -12.03 -10.91 12.77
CA PRO A 171 -12.56 -11.03 14.14
C PRO A 171 -13.15 -9.73 14.71
N TYR A 172 -12.55 -8.58 14.37
CA TYR A 172 -13.07 -7.27 14.79
C TYR A 172 -14.36 -6.85 14.07
N ASN A 173 -14.71 -7.49 12.95
CA ASN A 173 -16.02 -7.38 12.33
C ASN A 173 -16.96 -8.43 12.91
N THR A 174 -16.57 -9.71 12.88
CA THR A 174 -17.48 -10.82 13.15
C THR A 174 -17.87 -10.95 14.62
N ASN A 175 -17.00 -10.52 15.54
CA ASN A 175 -17.14 -10.81 16.97
C ASN A 175 -17.54 -9.57 17.80
N ASP A 176 -17.63 -8.38 17.20
CA ASP A 176 -18.15 -7.18 17.86
C ASP A 176 -19.61 -6.95 17.47
N SER A 177 -20.51 -7.02 18.46
CA SER A 177 -21.96 -6.98 18.26
C SER A 177 -22.49 -5.64 17.75
N PHE A 178 -21.75 -4.55 17.87
CA PHE A 178 -22.13 -3.25 17.30
C PHE A 178 -21.54 -3.08 15.91
N VAL A 179 -20.29 -3.50 15.69
CA VAL A 179 -19.65 -3.42 14.37
C VAL A 179 -20.34 -4.33 13.35
N ASN A 180 -20.86 -5.49 13.76
CA ASN A 180 -21.65 -6.36 12.87
C ASN A 180 -23.17 -6.14 12.95
N LEU A 181 -23.67 -5.07 13.58
CA LEU A 181 -25.13 -4.83 13.72
C LEU A 181 -25.88 -6.02 14.36
N ASN A 182 -25.19 -6.77 15.22
CA ASN A 182 -25.68 -7.97 15.91
C ASN A 182 -26.27 -9.03 14.96
N LEU A 183 -25.76 -9.11 13.72
CA LEU A 183 -26.21 -10.05 12.69
C LEU A 183 -26.28 -11.52 13.15
N PRO A 184 -25.33 -12.05 13.94
CA PRO A 184 -25.46 -13.42 14.44
C PRO A 184 -26.69 -13.65 15.33
N ARG A 185 -27.11 -12.66 16.12
CA ARG A 185 -28.35 -12.81 16.90
C ARG A 185 -29.57 -12.79 15.98
N LYS A 186 -29.60 -11.86 15.03
CA LYS A 186 -30.70 -11.71 14.07
C LYS A 186 -30.91 -12.96 13.21
N LEU A 187 -29.83 -13.62 12.78
CA LEU A 187 -29.93 -14.90 12.07
C LEU A 187 -30.53 -16.01 12.92
N ARG A 188 -30.22 -16.07 14.23
CA ARG A 188 -30.87 -17.03 15.13
C ARG A 188 -32.35 -16.73 15.33
N ASP A 189 -32.72 -15.46 15.36
CA ASP A 189 -34.12 -15.03 15.43
C ASP A 189 -34.90 -15.43 14.14
N LEU A 190 -34.19 -15.67 13.03
CA LEU A 190 -34.69 -16.22 11.76
C LEU A 190 -34.50 -17.74 11.63
N ASP A 191 -34.28 -18.47 12.74
CA ASP A 191 -34.10 -19.93 12.80
C ASP A 191 -32.94 -20.47 11.93
N VAL A 192 -31.88 -19.67 11.76
CA VAL A 192 -30.66 -20.06 11.07
C VAL A 192 -29.55 -20.25 12.08
N LEU A 193 -28.69 -21.26 11.88
CA LEU A 193 -27.46 -21.42 12.65
C LEU A 193 -26.35 -20.51 12.09
N PRO A 194 -25.99 -19.39 12.76
CA PRO A 194 -24.82 -18.61 12.39
C PRO A 194 -23.55 -19.27 12.93
N VAL A 195 -22.55 -19.43 12.08
CA VAL A 195 -21.25 -19.99 12.45
C VAL A 195 -20.16 -18.95 12.22
N PRO A 196 -19.44 -18.47 13.25
CA PRO A 196 -18.28 -17.61 13.05
C PRO A 196 -17.21 -18.32 12.21
N ILE A 197 -16.52 -17.59 11.33
CA ILE A 197 -15.39 -18.13 10.55
C ILE A 197 -14.30 -18.80 11.41
N ASP A 198 -14.16 -18.39 12.68
CA ASP A 198 -13.21 -18.97 13.61
C ASP A 198 -13.57 -20.39 14.08
N LEU A 199 -14.82 -20.83 13.84
CA LEU A 199 -15.37 -22.13 14.24
C LEU A 199 -15.64 -23.05 13.02
N ILE A 200 -14.90 -22.86 11.92
CA ILE A 200 -14.84 -23.79 10.80
C ILE A 200 -13.39 -24.10 10.46
N HIS A 201 -13.17 -25.14 9.65
CA HIS A 201 -11.87 -25.49 9.09
C HIS A 201 -11.71 -24.90 7.68
N PRO A 202 -10.97 -23.78 7.50
CA PRO A 202 -10.80 -23.17 6.18
C PRO A 202 -9.81 -23.98 5.34
N ASP A 203 -10.17 -24.33 4.10
CA ASP A 203 -9.25 -24.99 3.16
C ASP A 203 -8.27 -23.99 2.53
N THR A 204 -7.31 -23.58 3.35
CA THR A 204 -6.22 -22.69 2.94
C THR A 204 -5.20 -23.37 2.03
N ALA A 205 -5.20 -24.70 1.91
CA ALA A 205 -4.31 -25.44 1.02
C ALA A 205 -4.71 -25.26 -0.44
N THR A 206 -6.02 -25.24 -0.74
CA THR A 206 -6.53 -24.86 -2.07
C THR A 206 -6.21 -23.39 -2.35
N THR A 207 -6.49 -22.48 -1.40
CA THR A 207 -6.13 -21.05 -1.53
C THR A 207 -4.65 -20.84 -1.82
N LEU A 208 -3.75 -21.61 -1.21
CA LEU A 208 -2.31 -21.50 -1.45
C LEU A 208 -1.93 -21.80 -2.91
N LYS A 209 -2.62 -22.75 -3.56
CA LYS A 209 -2.35 -23.12 -4.95
C LYS A 209 -2.74 -22.00 -5.92
N GLU A 210 -3.85 -21.34 -5.67
CA GLU A 210 -4.42 -20.30 -6.56
C GLU A 210 -3.90 -18.90 -6.23
N HIS A 211 -3.85 -18.58 -4.94
CA HIS A 211 -3.54 -17.26 -4.40
C HIS A 211 -2.29 -17.31 -3.53
N ARG A 212 -1.20 -17.89 -4.04
CA ARG A 212 0.08 -18.02 -3.31
C ARG A 212 0.59 -16.69 -2.77
N ASN A 213 0.34 -15.59 -3.48
CA ASN A 213 0.71 -14.24 -3.08
C ASN A 213 -0.29 -13.55 -2.15
N MET A 214 -1.35 -14.23 -1.67
CA MET A 214 -2.26 -13.68 -0.66
C MET A 214 -1.52 -13.53 0.68
N TYR A 215 -0.77 -12.46 0.83
CA TYR A 215 0.10 -12.21 1.99
C TYR A 215 -0.68 -11.73 3.21
N TRP A 216 -1.94 -11.32 3.07
CA TRP A 216 -2.78 -10.99 4.22
C TRP A 216 -3.27 -12.27 4.89
N ARG A 217 -2.88 -12.47 6.15
CA ARG A 217 -3.27 -13.67 6.92
C ARG A 217 -4.79 -13.88 6.96
N TYR A 218 -5.56 -12.81 7.18
CA TYR A 218 -7.02 -12.90 7.18
C TYR A 218 -7.59 -13.16 5.79
N GLY A 219 -6.94 -12.69 4.72
CA GLY A 219 -7.31 -13.02 3.35
C GLY A 219 -7.17 -14.52 3.07
N GLN A 220 -6.06 -15.14 3.53
CA GLN A 220 -5.85 -16.59 3.43
C GLN A 220 -7.01 -17.37 4.08
N ARG A 221 -7.42 -17.00 5.31
CA ARG A 221 -8.55 -17.64 6.00
C ARG A 221 -9.88 -17.39 5.31
N ILE A 222 -10.14 -16.17 4.86
CA ILE A 222 -11.40 -15.81 4.21
C ILE A 222 -11.57 -16.59 2.90
N LEU A 223 -10.54 -16.66 2.07
CA LEU A 223 -10.58 -17.43 0.83
C LEU A 223 -10.65 -18.94 1.11
N GLY A 224 -9.91 -19.45 2.09
CA GLY A 224 -10.00 -20.85 2.50
C GLY A 224 -11.39 -21.21 3.04
N ALA A 225 -12.04 -20.28 3.76
CA ALA A 225 -13.42 -20.44 4.20
C ALA A 225 -14.37 -20.45 3.01
N GLY A 226 -14.13 -19.60 2.01
CA GLY A 226 -14.86 -19.62 0.73
C GLY A 226 -14.79 -21.00 0.06
N VAL A 227 -13.61 -21.63 0.00
CA VAL A 227 -13.45 -22.97 -0.57
C VAL A 227 -14.24 -24.02 0.23
N THR A 228 -14.13 -24.00 1.57
CA THR A 228 -14.89 -24.92 2.44
C THR A 228 -16.40 -24.75 2.24
N ILE A 229 -16.87 -23.50 2.18
CA ILE A 229 -18.29 -23.17 2.00
C ILE A 229 -18.76 -23.58 0.60
N ALA A 230 -17.98 -23.32 -0.46
CA ALA A 230 -18.33 -23.68 -1.84
C ALA A 230 -18.56 -25.19 -2.00
N ARG A 231 -17.71 -26.00 -1.37
CA ARG A 231 -17.76 -27.47 -1.44
C ARG A 231 -18.85 -28.12 -0.60
N ASP A 232 -19.25 -27.53 0.53
CA ASP A 232 -20.30 -28.09 1.38
C ASP A 232 -21.68 -27.51 1.02
N PRO A 233 -22.60 -28.29 0.43
CA PRO A 233 -23.91 -27.80 -0.01
C PRO A 233 -24.81 -27.27 1.12
N ARG A 234 -24.48 -27.54 2.39
CA ARG A 234 -25.23 -27.06 3.56
C ARG A 234 -24.79 -25.67 4.03
N LEU A 235 -23.60 -25.23 3.62
CA LEU A 235 -23.01 -23.98 4.07
C LEU A 235 -23.29 -22.84 3.10
N TYR A 236 -23.60 -21.67 3.64
CA TYR A 236 -23.69 -20.42 2.91
C TYR A 236 -22.88 -19.33 3.62
N ALA A 237 -22.47 -18.28 2.91
CA ALA A 237 -21.68 -17.21 3.52
C ALA A 237 -22.50 -15.93 3.72
N LEU A 238 -22.37 -15.35 4.91
CA LEU A 238 -22.64 -13.94 5.19
C LEU A 238 -21.29 -13.24 5.39
N TYR A 239 -20.78 -12.59 4.36
CA TYR A 239 -19.54 -11.84 4.41
C TYR A 239 -19.82 -10.45 4.97
N VAL A 240 -19.29 -10.17 6.16
CA VAL A 240 -19.32 -8.85 6.82
C VAL A 240 -17.99 -8.11 6.61
N THR A 241 -18.04 -7.04 5.82
CA THR A 241 -16.92 -6.11 5.60
C THR A 241 -17.30 -4.68 5.99
N ASN A 242 -16.37 -3.74 5.83
CA ASN A 242 -16.61 -2.33 6.13
C ASN A 242 -16.24 -1.44 4.96
N PHE A 243 -16.90 -0.29 4.88
CA PHE A 243 -16.50 0.77 3.98
C PHE A 243 -15.03 1.17 4.23
N GLY A 244 -14.28 1.36 3.15
CA GLY A 244 -12.84 1.66 3.21
C GLY A 244 -11.94 0.48 3.62
N CYS A 245 -12.44 -0.76 3.71
CA CYS A 245 -11.61 -1.93 3.99
C CYS A 245 -10.68 -2.23 2.81
N GLY A 246 -9.40 -1.88 2.95
CA GLY A 246 -8.49 -1.98 1.81
C GLY A 246 -8.18 -3.37 1.31
N PRO A 247 -7.83 -4.37 2.15
CA PRO A 247 -7.64 -5.73 1.67
C PRO A 247 -8.88 -6.31 0.96
N ASP A 248 -10.07 -5.95 1.42
CA ASP A 248 -11.32 -6.47 0.86
C ASP A 248 -11.65 -5.85 -0.51
N SER A 249 -10.89 -4.86 -0.99
CA SER A 249 -11.00 -4.42 -2.38
C SER A 249 -10.58 -5.50 -3.40
N PHE A 250 -9.82 -6.51 -2.97
CA PHE A 250 -9.42 -7.65 -3.80
C PHE A 250 -10.04 -8.95 -3.29
N ILE A 251 -10.01 -9.18 -1.96
CA ILE A 251 -10.46 -10.44 -1.37
C ILE A 251 -11.93 -10.73 -1.70
N THR A 252 -12.83 -9.74 -1.76
CA THR A 252 -14.24 -10.02 -2.09
C THR A 252 -14.43 -10.50 -3.52
N LYS A 253 -13.60 -10.03 -4.46
CA LYS A 253 -13.62 -10.47 -5.86
C LYS A 253 -13.14 -11.91 -6.00
N PHE A 254 -12.02 -12.24 -5.34
CA PHE A 254 -11.51 -13.62 -5.30
C PHE A 254 -12.47 -14.56 -4.56
N PHE A 255 -13.09 -14.09 -3.47
CA PHE A 255 -14.10 -14.86 -2.76
C PHE A 255 -15.32 -15.13 -3.65
N ALA A 256 -15.79 -14.15 -4.41
CA ALA A 256 -16.90 -14.33 -5.34
C ALA A 256 -16.56 -15.34 -6.46
N GLU A 257 -15.33 -15.31 -6.97
CA GLU A 257 -14.84 -16.29 -7.94
C GLU A 257 -14.81 -17.72 -7.37
N ILE A 258 -14.32 -17.89 -6.14
CA ILE A 258 -14.32 -19.19 -5.43
C ILE A 258 -15.75 -19.71 -5.22
N MET A 259 -16.68 -18.82 -4.84
CA MET A 259 -18.08 -19.18 -4.62
C MET A 259 -18.81 -19.53 -5.93
N GLY A 260 -18.36 -19.02 -7.08
CA GLY A 260 -18.96 -19.28 -8.39
C GLY A 260 -20.44 -18.93 -8.43
N GLU A 261 -21.28 -19.89 -8.80
CA GLU A 261 -22.74 -19.72 -8.85
C GLU A 261 -23.43 -19.85 -7.47
N LYS A 262 -22.68 -20.25 -6.44
CA LYS A 262 -23.25 -20.45 -5.10
C LYS A 262 -23.47 -19.09 -4.43
N PRO A 263 -24.72 -18.78 -4.05
CA PRO A 263 -25.05 -17.46 -3.52
C PRO A 263 -24.42 -17.22 -2.15
N PHE A 264 -23.97 -16.00 -1.92
CA PHE A 264 -23.58 -15.48 -0.62
C PHE A 264 -24.07 -14.04 -0.47
N LEU A 265 -24.20 -13.58 0.78
CA LEU A 265 -24.58 -12.21 1.08
C LEU A 265 -23.34 -11.44 1.54
N LEU A 266 -23.00 -10.35 0.85
CA LEU A 266 -21.98 -9.39 1.28
C LEU A 266 -22.67 -8.18 1.94
N ILE A 267 -22.48 -7.98 3.23
CA ILE A 267 -22.91 -6.77 3.96
C ILE A 267 -21.68 -5.92 4.23
N GLU A 268 -21.74 -4.69 3.74
CA GLU A 268 -20.77 -3.64 4.05
C GLU A 268 -21.37 -2.73 5.12
N ILE A 269 -20.58 -2.47 6.17
CA ILE A 269 -20.97 -1.66 7.32
C ILE A 269 -20.09 -0.41 7.41
N ASP A 270 -20.70 0.70 7.78
CA ASP A 270 -20.08 2.00 8.03
C ASP A 270 -20.66 2.65 9.31
N GLU A 271 -20.22 3.87 9.61
CA GLU A 271 -20.71 4.63 10.76
C GLU A 271 -22.21 5.03 10.71
N HIS A 272 -22.85 4.97 9.53
CA HIS A 272 -24.24 5.36 9.32
C HIS A 272 -25.19 4.16 9.16
N SER A 273 -24.65 2.95 9.18
CA SER A 273 -25.39 1.74 8.85
C SER A 273 -26.55 1.48 9.83
N ALA A 274 -27.71 1.15 9.25
CA ALA A 274 -28.94 0.93 10.00
C ALA A 274 -29.25 -0.55 10.18
N ASP A 275 -29.72 -0.90 11.39
CA ASP A 275 -30.08 -2.27 11.77
C ASP A 275 -31.15 -2.91 10.89
N VAL A 276 -32.14 -2.12 10.45
CA VAL A 276 -33.31 -2.58 9.69
C VAL A 276 -32.91 -3.02 8.28
N GLY A 277 -32.11 -2.21 7.57
CA GLY A 277 -31.67 -2.53 6.22
C GLY A 277 -30.81 -3.79 6.14
N ALA A 278 -30.03 -4.08 7.20
CA ALA A 278 -29.26 -5.31 7.27
C ALA A 278 -30.14 -6.56 7.45
N ILE A 279 -31.20 -6.47 8.27
CA ILE A 279 -32.15 -7.59 8.48
C ILE A 279 -32.90 -7.92 7.19
N THR A 280 -33.47 -6.92 6.50
CA THR A 280 -34.23 -7.16 5.27
C THR A 280 -33.38 -7.83 4.18
N ARG A 281 -32.08 -7.48 4.11
CA ARG A 281 -31.14 -8.14 3.21
C ARG A 281 -30.85 -9.58 3.62
N CYS A 282 -30.79 -9.87 4.92
CA CYS A 282 -30.70 -11.25 5.42
C CYS A 282 -31.95 -12.04 5.07
N GLU A 283 -33.15 -11.53 5.33
CA GLU A 283 -34.42 -12.18 4.99
C GLU A 283 -34.47 -12.52 3.49
N ALA A 284 -34.26 -11.52 2.62
CA ALA A 284 -34.25 -11.73 1.17
C ALA A 284 -33.17 -12.74 0.72
N PHE A 285 -32.01 -12.75 1.38
CA PHE A 285 -30.98 -13.74 1.11
C PHE A 285 -31.42 -15.15 1.51
N LEU A 286 -31.99 -15.33 2.70
CA LEU A 286 -32.48 -16.62 3.18
C LEU A 286 -33.59 -17.16 2.27
N ASP A 287 -34.53 -16.31 1.85
CA ASP A 287 -35.58 -16.65 0.87
C ASP A 287 -34.98 -17.13 -0.46
N SER A 288 -33.94 -16.45 -0.95
CA SER A 288 -33.26 -16.81 -2.21
C SER A 288 -32.57 -18.19 -2.17
N ILE A 289 -32.24 -18.68 -0.97
CA ILE A 289 -31.58 -19.97 -0.78
C ILE A 289 -32.52 -21.07 -0.26
N GLU A 290 -33.73 -20.74 0.20
CA GLU A 290 -34.75 -21.73 0.60
C GLU A 290 -35.18 -22.64 -0.57
N GLY A 291 -35.29 -22.09 -1.78
CA GLY A 291 -35.59 -22.85 -3.00
C GLY A 291 -34.42 -23.74 -3.49
N LYS A 292 -33.21 -23.53 -2.96
CA LYS A 292 -31.98 -24.26 -3.33
C LYS A 292 -31.60 -25.27 -2.23
N LYS A 293 -32.53 -26.14 -1.82
CA LYS A 293 -32.38 -27.11 -0.70
C LYS A 293 -31.07 -27.91 -0.71
N HIS A 294 -30.45 -28.08 -1.88
CA HIS A 294 -29.03 -28.38 -2.01
C HIS A 294 -28.48 -27.58 -3.20
N SER A 295 -27.64 -26.56 -2.97
CA SER A 295 -26.83 -26.03 -4.07
C SER A 295 -25.93 -27.14 -4.58
N ALA A 296 -25.78 -27.29 -5.91
CA ALA A 296 -24.79 -28.21 -6.46
C ALA A 296 -23.42 -27.92 -5.82
N LYS A 297 -22.63 -28.96 -5.57
CA LYS A 297 -21.23 -28.78 -5.16
C LYS A 297 -20.56 -27.93 -6.23
N VAL A 298 -20.11 -26.73 -5.84
CA VAL A 298 -19.30 -25.90 -6.72
C VAL A 298 -17.86 -26.30 -6.44
N GLU A 299 -17.24 -26.95 -7.42
CA GLU A 299 -15.79 -27.05 -7.40
C GLU A 299 -15.23 -25.65 -7.65
N PRO A 300 -14.37 -25.12 -6.75
CA PRO A 300 -13.75 -23.83 -6.96
C PRO A 300 -13.09 -23.78 -8.34
N ARG A 301 -13.30 -22.68 -9.06
CA ARG A 301 -12.67 -22.49 -10.37
C ARG A 301 -11.18 -22.30 -10.14
N LEU A 302 -10.40 -23.34 -10.44
CA LEU A 302 -8.94 -23.26 -10.46
C LEU A 302 -8.51 -22.33 -11.62
N VAL A 303 -8.28 -21.05 -11.34
CA VAL A 303 -7.53 -20.21 -12.28
C VAL A 303 -6.09 -20.71 -12.21
N GLU A 304 -5.64 -21.43 -13.24
CA GLU A 304 -4.21 -21.72 -13.38
C GLU A 304 -3.46 -20.40 -13.27
N ALA A 305 -2.52 -20.31 -12.33
CA ALA A 305 -1.64 -19.17 -12.18
C ALA A 305 -0.75 -19.03 -13.44
N ARG A 306 -1.34 -18.48 -14.52
CA ARG A 306 -0.65 -18.11 -15.77
C ARG A 306 0.13 -16.80 -15.62
N SER A 307 0.24 -16.26 -14.41
CA SER A 307 1.29 -15.32 -14.04
C SER A 307 2.60 -16.09 -14.01
N SER A 308 3.31 -16.13 -15.13
CA SER A 308 4.59 -16.80 -15.19
C SER A 308 5.61 -15.97 -14.40
N GLU A 309 6.14 -16.57 -13.33
CA GLU A 309 7.50 -16.21 -12.86
C GLU A 309 8.57 -16.64 -13.89
N SER A 310 8.15 -17.34 -14.95
CA SER A 310 8.99 -17.96 -15.96
C SER A 310 9.13 -17.09 -17.20
N THR A 311 10.37 -16.88 -17.61
CA THR A 311 10.75 -16.15 -18.82
C THR A 311 10.69 -16.98 -20.11
N ARG A 312 10.15 -18.20 -20.06
CA ARG A 312 10.08 -19.09 -21.23
C ARG A 312 9.20 -18.49 -22.33
N GLY A 313 9.77 -18.31 -23.52
CA GLY A 313 9.06 -17.78 -24.70
C GLY A 313 8.90 -16.25 -24.72
N ILE A 314 9.59 -15.51 -23.83
CA ILE A 314 9.54 -14.04 -23.83
C ILE A 314 10.17 -13.42 -25.08
N ASN A 315 11.24 -14.01 -25.63
CA ASN A 315 11.92 -13.46 -26.81
C ASN A 315 11.03 -13.44 -28.07
N ASP A 316 9.92 -14.18 -28.06
CA ASP A 316 8.95 -14.25 -29.15
C ASP A 316 7.77 -13.28 -28.95
N ARG A 317 7.81 -12.45 -27.89
CA ARG A 317 6.73 -11.55 -27.46
C ARG A 317 7.22 -10.13 -27.25
N THR A 318 6.34 -9.16 -27.48
CA THR A 318 6.55 -7.76 -27.14
C THR A 318 6.19 -7.51 -25.68
N LEU A 319 7.13 -6.94 -24.91
CA LEU A 319 6.90 -6.53 -23.53
C LEU A 319 6.27 -5.12 -23.47
N TYR A 320 5.06 -5.03 -22.96
CA TYR A 320 4.35 -3.77 -22.76
C TYR A 320 4.53 -3.26 -21.33
N VAL A 321 5.20 -2.12 -21.20
CA VAL A 321 5.50 -1.46 -19.91
C VAL A 321 4.53 -0.31 -19.66
N PRO A 322 3.80 -0.27 -18.53
CA PRO A 322 2.92 0.84 -18.19
C PRO A 322 3.63 2.18 -18.15
N SER A 323 3.01 3.23 -18.70
CA SER A 323 3.53 4.60 -18.66
C SER A 323 3.26 5.28 -17.32
N MET A 324 3.85 4.78 -16.22
CA MET A 324 3.74 5.46 -14.92
C MET A 324 4.36 6.87 -14.95
N CYS A 325 5.56 6.97 -15.54
CA CYS A 325 6.30 8.21 -15.71
C CYS A 325 7.33 8.02 -16.84
N ASP A 326 8.03 9.11 -17.21
CA ASP A 326 8.93 9.12 -18.36
C ASP A 326 10.15 8.17 -18.20
N HIS A 327 10.42 7.67 -16.99
CA HIS A 327 11.43 6.63 -16.73
C HIS A 327 11.15 5.31 -17.46
N ALA A 328 9.90 5.05 -17.87
CA ALA A 328 9.53 3.89 -18.67
C ALA A 328 10.24 3.87 -20.04
N TYR A 329 10.51 5.04 -20.64
CA TYR A 329 11.18 5.13 -21.94
C TYR A 329 12.63 4.63 -21.93
N PRO A 330 13.54 5.15 -21.07
CA PRO A 330 14.89 4.59 -20.97
C PRO A 330 14.90 3.15 -20.43
N PHE A 331 13.92 2.75 -19.62
CA PHE A 331 13.80 1.35 -19.19
C PHE A 331 13.55 0.41 -20.38
N CYS A 332 12.57 0.71 -21.25
CA CYS A 332 12.32 -0.05 -22.48
C CYS A 332 13.50 0.02 -23.46
N ALA A 333 14.15 1.18 -23.58
CA ALA A 333 15.37 1.34 -24.40
C ALA A 333 16.52 0.46 -23.91
N ALA A 334 16.71 0.35 -22.60
CA ALA A 334 17.68 -0.56 -22.02
C ALA A 334 17.34 -2.02 -22.32
N LEU A 335 16.06 -2.41 -22.33
CA LEU A 335 15.64 -3.76 -22.70
C LEU A 335 15.96 -4.09 -24.16
N ARG A 336 15.62 -3.18 -25.08
CA ARG A 336 15.91 -3.34 -26.52
C ARG A 336 17.40 -3.46 -26.80
N ARG A 337 18.25 -2.71 -26.08
CA ARG A 337 19.72 -2.86 -26.16
C ARG A 337 20.20 -4.29 -25.92
N PHE A 338 19.51 -5.04 -25.07
CA PHE A 338 19.85 -6.43 -24.74
C PHE A 338 18.92 -7.44 -25.42
N GLY A 339 18.27 -7.05 -26.53
CA GLY A 339 17.54 -7.95 -27.42
C GLY A 339 16.10 -8.27 -27.00
N VAL A 340 15.54 -7.56 -26.01
CA VAL A 340 14.13 -7.73 -25.60
C VAL A 340 13.28 -6.67 -26.29
N ASP A 341 12.32 -7.09 -27.11
CA ASP A 341 11.35 -6.17 -27.70
C ASP A 341 10.44 -5.61 -26.59
N ALA A 342 10.54 -4.31 -26.34
CA ALA A 342 9.85 -3.64 -25.25
C ALA A 342 9.32 -2.28 -25.69
N GLN A 343 8.05 -2.02 -25.35
CA GLN A 343 7.32 -0.82 -25.71
C GLN A 343 6.63 -0.23 -24.49
N VAL A 344 6.61 1.09 -24.41
CA VAL A 344 5.84 1.79 -23.38
C VAL A 344 4.39 1.87 -23.85
N ILE A 345 3.45 1.46 -23.02
CA ILE A 345 2.02 1.63 -23.29
C ILE A 345 1.72 3.14 -23.34
N PRO A 346 0.94 3.65 -24.30
CA PRO A 346 0.56 5.06 -24.32
C PRO A 346 0.00 5.53 -22.97
N GLU A 347 0.29 6.78 -22.60
CA GLU A 347 -0.21 7.36 -21.34
C GLU A 347 -1.74 7.27 -21.27
N ALA A 348 -2.24 6.97 -20.07
CA ALA A 348 -3.66 6.79 -19.85
C ALA A 348 -4.46 8.06 -20.17
N ASP A 349 -5.68 7.86 -20.66
CA ASP A 349 -6.66 8.90 -20.93
C ASP A 349 -8.05 8.51 -20.38
N GLU A 350 -9.05 9.35 -20.64
CA GLU A 350 -10.44 9.10 -20.24
C GLU A 350 -10.96 7.74 -20.72
N LYS A 351 -10.51 7.27 -21.89
CA LYS A 351 -10.93 5.97 -22.41
C LYS A 351 -10.32 4.83 -21.60
N SER A 352 -9.06 4.95 -21.19
CA SER A 352 -8.44 4.00 -20.26
C SER A 352 -9.24 3.93 -18.95
N LEU A 353 -9.60 5.08 -18.37
CA LEU A 353 -10.39 5.12 -17.13
C LEU A 353 -11.77 4.48 -17.29
N GLU A 354 -12.51 4.82 -18.35
CA GLU A 354 -13.82 4.25 -18.65
C GLU A 354 -13.75 2.72 -18.76
N LEU A 355 -12.77 2.20 -19.50
CA LEU A 355 -12.55 0.76 -19.66
C LEU A 355 -12.16 0.08 -18.35
N GLY A 356 -11.28 0.69 -17.54
CA GLY A 356 -10.89 0.16 -16.25
C GLY A 356 -12.07 0.02 -15.29
N ARG A 357 -12.96 1.02 -15.25
CA ARG A 357 -14.17 1.03 -14.40
C ARG A 357 -15.19 -0.04 -14.78
N GLN A 358 -15.23 -0.49 -16.04
CA GLN A 358 -16.13 -1.56 -16.48
C GLN A 358 -15.81 -2.93 -15.85
N TYR A 359 -14.57 -3.15 -15.40
CA TYR A 359 -14.10 -4.46 -14.88
C TYR A 359 -13.59 -4.42 -13.44
N THR A 360 -13.74 -3.28 -12.78
CA THR A 360 -13.38 -3.06 -11.36
C THR A 360 -14.61 -2.63 -10.57
N ASN A 361 -14.56 -2.78 -9.25
CA ASN A 361 -15.70 -2.47 -8.38
C ASN A 361 -15.63 -1.06 -7.77
N GLY A 362 -14.67 -0.23 -8.20
CA GLY A 362 -14.39 1.09 -7.64
C GLY A 362 -13.80 1.06 -6.22
N ARG A 363 -13.40 -0.12 -5.74
CA ARG A 363 -12.83 -0.31 -4.39
C ARG A 363 -11.31 -0.44 -4.46
N GLU A 364 -10.82 -0.93 -5.59
CA GLU A 364 -9.42 -1.09 -5.92
C GLU A 364 -8.71 0.27 -5.91
N CYS A 365 -7.40 0.27 -5.67
CA CYS A 365 -6.64 1.50 -5.76
C CYS A 365 -6.76 2.10 -7.18
N PHE A 366 -6.85 3.42 -7.29
CA PHE A 366 -6.98 4.10 -8.57
C PHE A 366 -5.91 3.69 -9.62
N PRO A 367 -4.61 3.51 -9.29
CA PRO A 367 -3.63 2.94 -10.22
C PRO A 367 -4.00 1.57 -10.81
N CYS A 368 -4.69 0.72 -10.05
CA CYS A 368 -5.16 -0.57 -10.54
C CYS A 368 -6.19 -0.37 -11.66
N ILE A 369 -7.13 0.57 -11.47
CA ILE A 369 -8.17 0.89 -12.44
C ILE A 369 -7.54 1.43 -13.72
N VAL A 370 -6.62 2.39 -13.60
CA VAL A 370 -5.94 3.02 -14.75
C VAL A 370 -5.13 2.00 -15.55
N THR A 371 -4.24 1.26 -14.88
CA THR A 371 -3.39 0.27 -15.57
C THR A 371 -4.17 -0.91 -16.15
N THR A 372 -5.26 -1.33 -15.51
CA THR A 372 -6.18 -2.34 -16.09
C THR A 372 -6.87 -1.79 -17.34
N GLY A 373 -7.31 -0.53 -17.29
CA GLY A 373 -7.88 0.18 -18.41
C GLY A 373 -6.94 0.23 -19.63
N ASP A 374 -5.67 0.55 -19.41
CA ASP A 374 -4.63 0.57 -20.44
C ASP A 374 -4.44 -0.82 -21.08
N MET A 375 -4.39 -1.89 -20.28
CA MET A 375 -4.31 -3.27 -20.79
C MET A 375 -5.52 -3.63 -21.64
N VAL A 376 -6.73 -3.33 -21.15
CA VAL A 376 -7.98 -3.61 -21.88
C VAL A 376 -8.07 -2.80 -23.17
N LYS A 377 -7.65 -1.53 -23.14
CA LYS A 377 -7.60 -0.66 -24.31
C LYS A 377 -6.70 -1.22 -25.38
N LEU A 378 -5.53 -1.74 -25.00
CA LEU A 378 -4.61 -2.38 -25.93
C LEU A 378 -5.18 -3.70 -26.48
N CYS A 379 -5.76 -4.56 -25.62
CA CYS A 379 -6.43 -5.79 -26.04
C CYS A 379 -7.59 -5.57 -27.04
N LYS A 380 -8.24 -4.39 -26.99
CA LYS A 380 -9.32 -4.01 -27.92
C LYS A 380 -8.81 -3.36 -29.21
N SER A 381 -7.51 -3.08 -29.33
CA SER A 381 -6.95 -2.48 -30.55
C SER A 381 -6.83 -3.51 -31.66
N LYS A 382 -7.06 -3.08 -32.91
CA LYS A 382 -7.12 -3.99 -34.09
C LYS A 382 -5.79 -4.68 -34.39
N ASP A 383 -4.69 -4.01 -34.07
CA ASP A 383 -3.33 -4.46 -34.41
C ASP A 383 -2.65 -5.22 -33.26
N PHE A 384 -3.38 -5.51 -32.18
CA PHE A 384 -2.85 -6.22 -31.03
C PHE A 384 -3.09 -7.72 -31.12
N ASP A 385 -2.01 -8.49 -31.02
CA ASP A 385 -2.03 -9.94 -30.96
C ASP A 385 -1.74 -10.40 -29.52
N PRO A 386 -2.76 -10.85 -28.75
CA PRO A 386 -2.58 -11.30 -27.38
C PRO A 386 -1.55 -12.44 -27.25
N SER A 387 -1.41 -13.30 -28.26
CA SER A 387 -0.48 -14.43 -28.22
C SER A 387 0.99 -13.99 -28.26
N LYS A 388 1.25 -12.78 -28.77
CA LYS A 388 2.57 -12.14 -28.84
C LYS A 388 2.77 -11.07 -27.76
N ALA A 389 1.81 -10.89 -26.87
CA ALA A 389 1.87 -9.85 -25.85
C ALA A 389 2.31 -10.37 -24.49
N LEU A 390 3.12 -9.56 -23.81
CA LEU A 390 3.50 -9.73 -22.41
C LEU A 390 3.38 -8.39 -21.68
N PHE A 391 2.48 -8.29 -20.71
CA PHE A 391 2.34 -7.08 -19.90
C PHE A 391 3.30 -7.10 -18.72
N PHE A 392 4.06 -6.01 -18.53
CA PHE A 392 4.90 -5.82 -17.35
C PHE A 392 4.08 -5.22 -16.22
N MET A 393 3.81 -5.99 -15.17
CA MET A 393 3.16 -5.48 -13.96
C MET A 393 3.84 -6.09 -12.73
N PRO A 394 4.86 -5.42 -12.18
CA PRO A 394 5.54 -5.87 -10.97
C PRO A 394 4.57 -6.16 -9.82
N THR A 395 5.03 -6.95 -8.87
CA THR A 395 4.26 -7.30 -7.67
C THR A 395 5.08 -7.08 -6.42
N THR A 396 4.43 -7.19 -5.27
CA THR A 396 5.02 -7.13 -3.93
C THR A 396 4.50 -8.31 -3.10
N SER A 397 5.31 -8.73 -2.15
CA SER A 397 5.00 -9.67 -1.07
C SER A 397 4.17 -9.03 0.05
N GLY A 398 3.63 -7.83 -0.15
CA GLY A 398 2.74 -7.12 0.76
C GLY A 398 3.46 -6.17 1.73
N PRO A 399 2.71 -5.49 2.62
CA PRO A 399 1.27 -5.59 2.85
C PRO A 399 0.40 -4.66 1.97
N CYS A 400 1.00 -3.94 1.01
CA CYS A 400 0.32 -3.03 0.09
C CYS A 400 -0.52 -3.78 -0.95
N ARG A 401 -1.70 -3.26 -1.30
CA ARG A 401 -2.64 -3.89 -2.25
C ARG A 401 -2.06 -4.13 -3.66
N PHE A 402 -0.98 -3.44 -4.01
CA PHE A 402 -0.27 -3.59 -5.27
C PHE A 402 0.05 -5.07 -5.60
N GLY A 403 0.34 -5.88 -4.58
CA GLY A 403 0.70 -7.30 -4.79
C GLY A 403 -0.43 -8.17 -5.36
N GLU A 404 -1.67 -7.68 -5.36
CA GLU A 404 -2.85 -8.39 -5.89
C GLU A 404 -3.27 -7.92 -7.28
N TYR A 405 -2.60 -6.90 -7.85
CA TYR A 405 -2.99 -6.32 -9.14
C TYR A 405 -2.93 -7.33 -10.27
N ASN A 406 -1.84 -8.09 -10.36
CA ASN A 406 -1.62 -9.05 -11.46
C ASN A 406 -2.72 -10.12 -11.49
N GLN A 407 -3.19 -10.61 -10.34
CA GLN A 407 -4.27 -11.59 -10.27
C GLN A 407 -5.60 -10.98 -10.68
N ALA A 408 -5.93 -9.79 -10.16
CA ALA A 408 -7.15 -9.08 -10.54
C ALA A 408 -7.18 -8.75 -12.04
N GLN A 409 -6.06 -8.29 -12.60
CA GLN A 409 -5.89 -7.99 -14.02
C GLN A 409 -5.98 -9.24 -14.87
N ARG A 410 -5.45 -10.38 -14.39
CA ARG A 410 -5.60 -11.66 -15.09
C ARG A 410 -7.06 -12.05 -15.26
N MET A 411 -7.87 -11.92 -14.19
CA MET A 411 -9.32 -12.16 -14.27
C MET A 411 -9.99 -11.25 -15.32
N VAL A 412 -9.54 -9.98 -15.41
CA VAL A 412 -10.06 -9.03 -16.42
C VAL A 412 -9.65 -9.41 -17.84
N LEU A 413 -8.39 -9.78 -18.06
CA LEU A 413 -7.92 -10.24 -19.37
C LEU A 413 -8.72 -11.48 -19.84
N GLU A 414 -9.04 -12.40 -18.93
CA GLU A 414 -9.91 -13.53 -19.25
C GLU A 414 -11.34 -13.11 -19.59
N ALA A 415 -11.94 -12.22 -18.79
CA ALA A 415 -13.29 -11.71 -19.03
C ALA A 415 -13.41 -10.93 -20.35
N THR A 416 -12.32 -10.32 -20.83
CA THR A 416 -12.28 -9.59 -22.11
C THR A 416 -11.94 -10.45 -23.32
N GLY A 417 -11.67 -11.75 -23.13
CA GLY A 417 -11.23 -12.65 -24.20
C GLY A 417 -9.73 -12.51 -24.56
N CYS A 418 -8.98 -11.69 -23.84
CA CYS A 418 -7.53 -11.49 -24.01
C CYS A 418 -6.72 -12.58 -23.26
N THR A 419 -7.14 -13.85 -23.36
CA THR A 419 -6.66 -14.95 -22.51
C THR A 419 -5.21 -15.35 -22.77
N ASP A 420 -4.70 -15.13 -23.98
CA ASP A 420 -3.34 -15.55 -24.39
C ASP A 420 -2.25 -14.53 -24.04
N ALA A 421 -2.66 -13.30 -23.69
CA ALA A 421 -1.76 -12.29 -23.15
C ALA A 421 -1.31 -12.71 -21.74
N GLN A 422 0.00 -12.66 -21.53
CA GLN A 422 0.61 -13.01 -20.24
C GLN A 422 0.94 -11.74 -19.44
N ILE A 423 1.03 -11.90 -18.12
CA ILE A 423 1.50 -10.84 -17.21
C ILE A 423 2.83 -11.30 -16.59
N LEU A 424 3.89 -10.55 -16.85
CA LEU A 424 5.18 -10.67 -16.18
C LEU A 424 5.14 -9.87 -14.88
N ALA A 425 5.11 -10.57 -13.75
CA ALA A 425 4.95 -9.98 -12.42
C ALA A 425 6.15 -10.26 -11.49
N PRO A 426 7.30 -9.62 -11.70
CA PRO A 426 8.46 -9.79 -10.83
C PRO A 426 8.20 -9.18 -9.44
N ASP A 427 8.59 -9.90 -8.39
CA ASP A 427 8.47 -9.46 -6.99
C ASP A 427 9.59 -8.48 -6.63
N GLN A 428 9.21 -7.26 -6.23
CA GLN A 428 10.14 -6.19 -5.87
C GLN A 428 10.76 -6.34 -4.46
N ASP A 429 10.12 -7.07 -3.54
CA ASP A 429 10.60 -7.21 -2.15
C ASP A 429 11.71 -8.26 -2.05
N ARG A 430 11.83 -9.12 -3.05
CA ARG A 430 12.87 -10.14 -3.14
C ARG A 430 13.86 -9.74 -4.23
N ALA A 431 14.91 -9.02 -3.83
CA ALA A 431 15.99 -8.59 -4.73
C ALA A 431 16.65 -9.74 -5.52
N ASP A 432 16.54 -10.97 -5.01
CA ASP A 432 16.97 -12.19 -5.68
C ASP A 432 16.02 -12.59 -6.80
N ASN A 433 14.70 -12.46 -6.60
CA ASN A 433 13.69 -12.69 -7.63
C ASN A 433 13.74 -11.62 -8.72
N PHE A 434 13.78 -10.32 -8.37
CA PHE A 434 13.84 -9.26 -9.38
C PHE A 434 15.07 -9.44 -10.29
N ARG A 435 16.24 -9.80 -9.74
CA ARG A 435 17.48 -9.94 -10.53
C ARG A 435 17.70 -11.28 -11.21
N GLN A 436 17.23 -12.39 -10.63
CA GLN A 436 17.37 -13.72 -11.23
C GLN A 436 16.22 -14.07 -12.18
N LYS A 437 15.10 -13.33 -12.14
CA LYS A 437 13.92 -13.58 -12.98
C LYS A 437 13.60 -12.47 -13.98
N LEU A 438 14.12 -11.24 -13.83
CA LEU A 438 14.21 -10.32 -14.99
C LEU A 438 15.33 -10.84 -15.90
N TRP A 439 14.99 -11.82 -16.74
CA TRP A 439 15.75 -12.23 -17.92
C TRP A 439 17.18 -12.75 -17.64
N ASP A 440 17.79 -13.49 -18.57
CA ASP A 440 19.25 -13.71 -18.57
C ASP A 440 20.00 -12.43 -19.04
N VAL A 441 19.46 -11.24 -18.72
CA VAL A 441 20.09 -9.98 -19.10
C VAL A 441 21.35 -9.77 -18.26
N PRO A 442 22.46 -9.40 -18.90
CA PRO A 442 23.73 -9.24 -18.21
C PRO A 442 23.62 -8.11 -17.18
N LEU A 443 24.51 -8.11 -16.18
CA LEU A 443 24.60 -7.04 -15.17
C LEU A 443 24.59 -5.63 -15.80
N MET A 444 25.13 -5.51 -17.02
CA MET A 444 25.14 -4.27 -17.79
C MET A 444 23.75 -3.72 -18.10
N PHE A 445 22.72 -4.55 -18.28
CA PHE A 445 21.33 -4.07 -18.40
C PHE A 445 20.95 -3.18 -17.23
N TYR A 446 21.14 -3.67 -16.00
CA TYR A 446 20.82 -2.91 -14.79
C TYR A 446 21.60 -1.60 -14.72
N VAL A 447 22.86 -1.58 -15.17
CA VAL A 447 23.67 -0.35 -15.22
C VAL A 447 23.09 0.65 -16.22
N HIS A 448 22.72 0.22 -17.43
CA HIS A 448 22.16 1.08 -18.46
C HIS A 448 20.77 1.60 -18.09
N ALA A 449 19.87 0.71 -17.65
CA ALA A 449 18.54 1.06 -17.18
C ALA A 449 18.64 2.07 -16.01
N TYR A 450 19.47 1.78 -14.99
CA TYR A 450 19.63 2.68 -13.85
C TYR A 450 20.16 4.05 -14.26
N ARG A 451 21.19 4.11 -15.12
CA ARG A 451 21.74 5.40 -15.61
C ARG A 451 20.71 6.19 -16.41
N GLY A 452 19.94 5.55 -17.28
CA GLY A 452 18.88 6.19 -18.05
C GLY A 452 17.76 6.73 -17.16
N MET A 453 17.33 5.95 -16.16
CA MET A 453 16.32 6.39 -15.18
C MET A 453 16.81 7.55 -14.32
N VAL A 454 18.04 7.50 -13.79
CA VAL A 454 18.62 8.62 -13.03
C VAL A 454 18.81 9.85 -13.92
N ALA A 455 19.15 9.68 -15.20
CA ALA A 455 19.21 10.80 -16.12
C ALA A 455 17.86 11.51 -16.23
N VAL A 456 16.76 10.76 -16.35
CA VAL A 456 15.41 11.32 -16.33
C VAL A 456 15.11 12.02 -15.00
N ASP A 457 15.46 11.44 -13.84
CA ASP A 457 15.31 12.11 -12.53
C ASP A 457 15.92 13.52 -12.53
N TYR A 458 17.12 13.67 -13.09
CA TYR A 458 17.79 14.97 -13.19
C TYR A 458 17.13 15.90 -14.22
N LEU A 459 16.72 15.40 -15.39
CA LEU A 459 15.98 16.21 -16.38
C LEU A 459 14.70 16.79 -15.76
N ASP A 460 13.96 15.95 -15.05
CA ASP A 460 12.73 16.30 -14.36
C ASP A 460 12.95 17.34 -13.27
N LYS A 461 14.00 17.14 -12.45
CA LYS A 461 14.39 18.06 -11.38
C LYS A 461 14.80 19.43 -11.93
N ILE A 462 15.55 19.46 -13.03
CA ILE A 462 15.92 20.68 -13.74
C ILE A 462 14.68 21.38 -14.30
N ALA A 463 13.79 20.63 -14.96
CA ALA A 463 12.57 21.19 -15.53
C ALA A 463 11.70 21.87 -14.46
N ARG A 464 11.47 21.22 -13.31
CA ARG A 464 10.73 21.81 -12.18
C ARG A 464 11.42 23.01 -11.54
N ARG A 465 12.75 23.10 -11.60
CA ARG A 465 13.50 24.26 -11.11
C ARG A 465 13.43 25.45 -12.07
N ILE A 466 13.34 25.21 -13.37
CA ILE A 466 13.41 26.27 -14.40
C ILE A 466 12.03 26.72 -14.86
N ARG A 467 11.12 25.78 -15.18
CA ARG A 467 9.80 26.06 -15.75
C ARG A 467 9.00 27.11 -14.96
N PRO A 468 8.98 27.13 -13.62
CA PRO A 468 8.25 28.16 -12.90
C PRO A 468 8.79 29.58 -13.16
N TYR A 469 10.05 29.72 -13.56
CA TYR A 469 10.71 31.01 -13.74
C TYR A 469 10.96 31.34 -15.21
N GLU A 470 10.54 30.49 -16.15
CA GLU A 470 10.81 30.72 -17.57
C GLU A 470 10.08 31.97 -18.09
N LYS A 471 10.76 32.77 -18.90
CA LYS A 471 10.15 33.97 -19.50
C LYS A 471 9.26 33.66 -20.70
N GLU A 472 9.62 32.65 -21.47
CA GLU A 472 8.88 32.18 -22.65
C GLU A 472 8.20 30.85 -22.28
N PRO A 473 6.87 30.85 -22.04
CA PRO A 473 6.15 29.66 -21.62
C PRO A 473 6.31 28.49 -22.60
N GLY A 474 6.61 27.30 -22.08
CA GLY A 474 6.72 26.07 -22.86
C GLY A 474 8.14 25.74 -23.34
N ARG A 475 9.11 26.66 -23.25
CA ARG A 475 10.50 26.39 -23.67
C ARG A 475 11.16 25.30 -22.84
N THR A 476 10.89 25.25 -21.54
CA THR A 476 11.38 24.18 -20.67
C THR A 476 10.81 22.83 -21.08
N ASP A 477 9.53 22.77 -21.48
CA ASP A 477 8.89 21.54 -21.94
C ASP A 477 9.48 21.04 -23.27
N GLU A 478 9.72 21.95 -24.23
CA GLU A 478 10.37 21.62 -25.51
C GLU A 478 11.78 21.04 -25.31
N VAL A 479 12.60 21.71 -24.50
CA VAL A 479 13.96 21.25 -24.19
C VAL A 479 13.94 19.93 -23.44
N TYR A 480 13.00 19.76 -22.50
CA TYR A 480 12.81 18.51 -21.78
C TYR A 480 12.47 17.35 -22.72
N GLN A 481 11.48 17.52 -23.61
CA GLN A 481 11.08 16.48 -24.57
C GLN A 481 12.20 16.11 -25.54
N HIS A 482 12.98 17.09 -26.00
CA HIS A 482 14.17 16.83 -26.79
C HIS A 482 15.19 15.98 -26.01
N CYS A 483 15.51 16.38 -24.78
CA CYS A 483 16.46 15.66 -23.94
C CYS A 483 15.99 14.26 -23.53
N LEU A 484 14.70 14.05 -23.29
CA LEU A 484 14.14 12.74 -22.99
C LEU A 484 14.32 11.76 -24.16
N LYS A 485 14.05 12.21 -25.38
CA LYS A 485 14.29 11.42 -26.61
C LYS A 485 15.76 11.06 -26.76
N GLU A 486 16.64 12.04 -26.56
CA GLU A 486 18.09 11.84 -26.62
C GLU A 486 18.60 10.86 -25.55
N VAL A 487 18.10 10.97 -24.30
CA VAL A 487 18.45 10.05 -23.21
C VAL A 487 17.95 8.64 -23.51
N THR A 488 16.74 8.51 -24.05
CA THR A 488 16.16 7.22 -24.45
C THR A 488 17.03 6.56 -25.53
N ARG A 489 17.36 7.28 -26.60
CA ARG A 489 18.26 6.80 -27.66
C ARG A 489 19.66 6.45 -27.12
N ALA A 490 20.24 7.32 -26.30
CA ALA A 490 21.55 7.08 -25.70
C ALA A 490 21.57 5.89 -24.74
N THR A 491 20.43 5.55 -24.12
CA THR A 491 20.31 4.36 -23.29
C THR A 491 20.36 3.10 -24.15
N GLU A 492 19.69 3.11 -25.30
CA GLU A 492 19.64 2.01 -26.27
C GLU A 492 20.99 1.80 -26.98
N GLU A 493 21.52 2.84 -27.61
CA GLU A 493 22.63 2.73 -28.57
C GLU A 493 23.95 3.31 -28.05
N GLY A 494 23.90 4.17 -27.03
CA GLY A 494 25.00 5.08 -26.68
C GLY A 494 25.46 5.02 -25.22
N ASP A 495 25.91 6.19 -24.73
CA ASP A 495 26.31 6.43 -23.34
C ASP A 495 25.62 7.69 -22.80
N VAL A 496 24.64 7.47 -21.92
CA VAL A 496 23.83 8.52 -21.27
C VAL A 496 24.69 9.52 -20.51
N LEU A 497 25.82 9.10 -19.92
CA LEU A 497 26.66 9.98 -19.10
C LEU A 497 27.27 11.12 -19.92
N LYS A 498 27.55 10.90 -21.21
CA LYS A 498 28.10 11.93 -22.11
C LYS A 498 27.05 12.93 -22.60
N LEU A 499 25.77 12.61 -22.48
CA LEU A 499 24.67 13.42 -22.99
C LEU A 499 24.19 14.46 -21.96
N LEU A 500 24.15 14.11 -20.68
CA LEU A 500 23.61 14.99 -19.64
C LEU A 500 24.27 16.38 -19.53
N PRO A 501 25.61 16.53 -19.69
CA PRO A 501 26.21 17.86 -19.76
C PRO A 501 25.65 18.72 -20.90
N LYS A 502 25.32 18.11 -22.05
CA LYS A 502 24.73 18.81 -23.19
C LYS A 502 23.31 19.28 -22.87
N CYS A 503 22.50 18.40 -22.28
CA CYS A 503 21.15 18.73 -21.83
C CYS A 503 21.15 19.84 -20.77
N SER A 504 22.03 19.75 -19.76
CA SER A 504 22.19 20.79 -18.74
C SER A 504 22.51 22.16 -19.36
N ARG A 505 23.39 22.21 -20.38
CA ARG A 505 23.68 23.46 -21.12
C ARG A 505 22.48 23.99 -21.91
N LEU A 506 21.61 23.14 -22.46
CA LEU A 506 20.40 23.58 -23.13
C LEU A 506 19.44 24.25 -22.14
N PHE A 507 19.21 23.62 -20.99
CA PHE A 507 18.43 24.20 -19.90
C PHE A 507 19.03 25.50 -19.34
N ALA A 508 20.36 25.58 -19.23
CA ALA A 508 21.06 26.77 -18.77
C ALA A 508 20.84 28.00 -19.66
N LYS A 509 20.51 27.81 -20.95
CA LYS A 509 20.24 28.89 -21.91
C LYS A 509 18.82 29.43 -21.84
N ILE A 510 17.90 28.75 -21.16
CA ILE A 510 16.52 29.22 -21.01
C ILE A 510 16.53 30.49 -20.15
N GLU A 511 15.97 31.57 -20.68
CA GLU A 511 15.84 32.83 -19.95
C GLU A 511 14.84 32.71 -18.79
N ARG A 512 15.21 33.30 -17.65
CA ARG A 512 14.45 33.18 -16.40
C ARG A 512 14.25 34.52 -15.72
N ASP A 513 13.13 34.67 -15.05
CA ASP A 513 12.90 35.74 -14.07
C ASP A 513 13.23 35.23 -12.66
N ASN A 514 14.46 35.46 -12.22
CA ASN A 514 14.91 35.12 -10.86
C ASN A 514 14.68 36.26 -9.85
N THR A 515 13.98 37.34 -10.23
CA THR A 515 13.68 38.45 -9.31
C THR A 515 12.57 38.09 -8.33
N VAL A 516 11.68 37.17 -8.74
CA VAL A 516 10.58 36.64 -7.93
C VAL A 516 11.03 35.38 -7.21
N VAL A 517 10.82 35.32 -5.90
CA VAL A 517 11.01 34.08 -5.12
C VAL A 517 9.66 33.40 -4.99
N LYS A 518 9.55 32.18 -5.50
CA LYS A 518 8.33 31.37 -5.39
C LYS A 518 8.36 30.49 -4.13
N PRO A 519 7.21 30.22 -3.48
CA PRO A 519 7.15 29.25 -2.39
C PRO A 519 7.53 27.86 -2.92
N LYS A 520 8.30 27.11 -2.12
CA LYS A 520 8.69 25.74 -2.47
C LYS A 520 7.70 24.78 -1.83
N ILE A 521 7.07 23.95 -2.66
CA ILE A 521 6.04 23.00 -2.26
C ILE A 521 6.56 21.59 -2.47
N GLY A 522 6.71 20.81 -1.40
CA GLY A 522 7.08 19.41 -1.48
C GLY A 522 5.87 18.54 -1.79
N VAL A 523 5.91 17.76 -2.88
CA VAL A 523 4.84 16.83 -3.25
C VAL A 523 5.33 15.40 -3.03
N VAL A 524 4.72 14.68 -2.08
CA VAL A 524 5.01 13.27 -1.78
C VAL A 524 3.74 12.44 -1.88
N GLY A 525 3.81 11.15 -1.51
CA GLY A 525 2.66 10.24 -1.50
C GLY A 525 2.86 9.08 -2.47
N GLU A 526 1.74 8.50 -2.91
CA GLU A 526 1.71 7.22 -3.65
C GLU A 526 2.41 7.31 -5.00
N ILE A 527 3.45 6.48 -5.19
CA ILE A 527 4.44 6.63 -6.27
C ILE A 527 3.80 6.68 -7.65
N TYR A 528 2.76 5.89 -7.93
CA TYR A 528 2.10 5.90 -9.22
C TYR A 528 1.28 7.18 -9.40
N VAL A 529 0.34 7.47 -8.50
CA VAL A 529 -0.53 8.67 -8.63
C VAL A 529 0.31 9.94 -8.59
N ARG A 530 1.30 10.01 -7.71
CA ARG A 530 2.21 11.14 -7.57
C ARG A 530 3.00 11.40 -8.87
N SER A 531 3.36 10.37 -9.62
CA SER A 531 4.21 10.48 -10.82
C SER A 531 3.44 10.52 -12.14
N HIS A 532 2.23 9.96 -12.19
CA HIS A 532 1.43 9.84 -13.41
C HIS A 532 0.56 11.07 -13.63
N ARG A 533 0.78 11.80 -14.74
CA ARG A 533 0.16 13.11 -14.98
C ARG A 533 -1.36 13.06 -15.08
N PHE A 534 -1.92 12.10 -15.84
CA PHE A 534 -3.37 11.90 -15.89
C PHE A 534 -3.96 11.61 -14.51
N SER A 535 -3.35 10.68 -13.76
CA SER A 535 -3.88 10.22 -12.46
C SER A 535 -3.88 11.30 -11.37
N ASN A 536 -3.03 12.32 -11.47
CA ASN A 536 -3.03 13.47 -10.56
C ASN A 536 -3.52 14.76 -11.19
N GLN A 537 -4.21 14.68 -12.34
CA GLN A 537 -4.78 15.84 -13.03
C GLN A 537 -3.75 16.95 -13.26
N ASN A 538 -2.53 16.58 -13.64
CA ASN A 538 -1.39 17.48 -13.87
C ASN A 538 -1.07 18.40 -12.68
N LEU A 539 -1.16 17.89 -11.44
CA LEU A 539 -0.97 18.66 -10.21
C LEU A 539 0.28 19.57 -10.22
N ILE A 540 1.42 19.06 -10.72
CA ILE A 540 2.67 19.83 -10.78
C ILE A 540 2.48 21.11 -11.60
N LYS A 541 1.96 21.00 -12.83
CA LYS A 541 1.72 22.17 -13.70
C LYS A 541 0.72 23.15 -13.07
N ARG A 542 -0.29 22.64 -12.37
CA ARG A 542 -1.28 23.48 -11.67
C ARG A 542 -0.65 24.27 -10.51
N LEU A 543 0.21 23.65 -9.72
CA LEU A 543 0.96 24.34 -8.66
C LEU A 543 1.93 25.39 -9.23
N GLU A 544 2.62 25.06 -10.31
CA GLU A 544 3.53 25.99 -11.01
C GLU A 544 2.76 27.21 -11.56
N ALA A 545 1.58 26.99 -12.14
CA ALA A 545 0.67 28.04 -12.62
C ALA A 545 0.16 28.95 -11.50
N LEU A 546 -0.05 28.40 -10.29
CA LEU A 546 -0.36 29.18 -9.08
C LEU A 546 0.85 29.94 -8.52
N GLY A 547 2.02 29.81 -9.13
CA GLY A 547 3.23 30.54 -8.80
C GLY A 547 4.08 29.85 -7.73
N ALA A 548 4.06 28.52 -7.66
CA ALA A 548 4.95 27.75 -6.79
C ALA A 548 6.11 27.09 -7.56
N GLU A 549 7.17 26.75 -6.83
CA GLU A 549 8.20 25.81 -7.28
C GLU A 549 7.95 24.45 -6.61
N VAL A 550 7.89 23.37 -7.41
CA VAL A 550 7.55 22.03 -6.89
C VAL A 550 8.82 21.22 -6.63
N TRP A 551 8.96 20.74 -5.40
CA TRP A 551 9.95 19.75 -5.01
C TRP A 551 9.32 18.36 -4.99
N PHE A 552 10.04 17.40 -5.55
CA PHE A 552 9.47 16.10 -5.89
C PHE A 552 10.51 15.00 -5.65
N PRO A 553 10.15 13.89 -4.97
CA PRO A 553 11.08 12.81 -4.72
C PRO A 553 11.45 12.11 -6.04
N PRO A 554 12.74 11.93 -6.34
CA PRO A 554 13.18 11.24 -7.55
C PRO A 554 12.77 9.76 -7.52
N PHE A 555 12.61 9.14 -8.69
CA PHE A 555 12.30 7.71 -8.78
C PHE A 555 13.40 6.84 -8.17
N ASN A 556 14.67 7.26 -8.29
CA ASN A 556 15.80 6.54 -7.69
C ASN A 556 15.72 6.40 -6.16
N GLU A 557 14.94 7.24 -5.46
CA GLU A 557 14.70 7.14 -4.02
C GLU A 557 14.12 5.76 -3.67
N TRP A 558 13.14 5.30 -4.45
CA TRP A 558 12.51 4.00 -4.26
C TRP A 558 13.52 2.85 -4.44
N LEU A 559 14.39 2.95 -5.45
CA LEU A 559 15.42 1.94 -5.71
C LEU A 559 16.46 1.87 -4.58
N TYR A 560 16.85 3.02 -4.04
CA TYR A 560 17.71 3.09 -2.86
C TYR A 560 17.04 2.54 -1.61
N TYR A 561 15.75 2.83 -1.43
CA TYR A 561 14.96 2.34 -0.32
C TYR A 561 14.86 0.81 -0.31
N LEU A 562 14.48 0.21 -1.44
CA LEU A 562 14.45 -1.25 -1.58
C LEU A 562 15.81 -1.87 -1.29
N THR A 563 16.89 -1.29 -1.82
CA THR A 563 18.26 -1.78 -1.58
C THR A 563 18.65 -1.68 -0.10
N TYR A 564 18.21 -0.62 0.59
CA TYR A 564 18.49 -0.38 2.00
C TYR A 564 17.70 -1.33 2.91
N ILE A 565 16.38 -1.41 2.75
CA ILE A 565 15.50 -2.27 3.56
C ILE A 565 15.86 -3.75 3.36
N ASN A 566 16.03 -4.21 2.12
CA ASN A 566 16.46 -5.59 1.85
C ASN A 566 17.85 -5.89 2.44
N GLY A 567 18.71 -4.87 2.54
CA GLY A 567 19.99 -4.98 3.23
C GLY A 567 19.85 -5.17 4.74
N LEU A 568 18.90 -4.47 5.38
CA LEU A 568 18.59 -4.65 6.80
C LEU A 568 18.00 -6.03 7.07
N ASP A 569 17.08 -6.48 6.22
CA ASP A 569 16.44 -7.79 6.35
C ASP A 569 17.45 -8.92 6.14
N ALA A 570 18.30 -8.84 5.10
CA ALA A 570 19.37 -9.81 4.87
C ALA A 570 20.36 -9.89 6.04
N ALA A 571 20.69 -8.77 6.67
CA ALA A 571 21.54 -8.75 7.86
C ALA A 571 20.84 -9.39 9.08
N SER A 572 19.55 -9.08 9.29
CA SER A 572 18.73 -9.66 10.36
C SER A 572 18.60 -11.18 10.22
N GLU A 573 18.46 -11.67 8.99
CA GLU A 573 18.35 -13.10 8.65
C GLU A 573 19.72 -13.80 8.56
N ARG A 574 20.82 -13.08 8.74
CA ARG A 574 22.21 -13.58 8.60
C ARG A 574 22.53 -14.12 7.19
N ASN A 575 21.84 -13.63 6.17
CA ASN A 575 22.11 -13.93 4.76
C ASN A 575 23.25 -13.02 4.22
N TRP A 576 24.49 -13.34 4.61
CA TRP A 576 25.65 -12.50 4.30
C TRP A 576 25.97 -12.40 2.80
N LYS A 577 25.66 -13.44 2.02
CA LYS A 577 25.85 -13.42 0.56
C LYS A 577 24.97 -12.35 -0.09
N ASN A 578 23.68 -12.33 0.24
CA ASN A 578 22.76 -11.32 -0.27
C ASN A 578 23.11 -9.91 0.25
N PHE A 579 23.47 -9.81 1.54
CA PHE A 579 23.93 -8.55 2.12
C PHE A 579 25.10 -7.93 1.35
N ILE A 580 26.16 -8.70 1.05
CA ILE A 580 27.33 -8.21 0.29
C ILE A 580 26.92 -7.80 -1.14
N LYS A 581 26.07 -8.59 -1.81
CA LYS A 581 25.53 -8.28 -3.14
C LYS A 581 24.76 -6.96 -3.17
N LEU A 582 23.92 -6.70 -2.17
CA LEU A 582 23.17 -5.44 -2.04
C LEU A 582 24.08 -4.25 -1.73
N ARG A 583 25.13 -4.46 -0.92
CA ARG A 583 26.16 -3.42 -0.68
C ARG A 583 26.94 -3.07 -1.94
N ALA A 584 27.32 -4.05 -2.75
CA ALA A 584 27.98 -3.82 -4.03
C ALA A 584 27.07 -3.05 -5.01
N LEU A 585 25.78 -3.42 -5.08
CA LEU A 585 24.78 -2.68 -5.87
C LEU A 585 24.68 -1.22 -5.42
N HIS A 586 24.54 -0.99 -4.13
CA HIS A 586 24.43 0.36 -3.56
C HIS A 586 25.66 1.23 -3.90
N LEU A 587 26.86 0.65 -3.90
CA LEU A 587 28.08 1.36 -4.33
C LEU A 587 28.06 1.71 -5.82
N LEU A 588 27.58 0.79 -6.68
CA LEU A 588 27.45 1.02 -8.11
C LEU A 588 26.42 2.13 -8.42
N GLN A 589 25.26 2.09 -7.74
CA GLN A 589 24.22 3.11 -7.83
C GLN A 589 24.78 4.48 -7.44
N ARG A 590 25.43 4.58 -6.27
CA ARG A 590 26.04 5.83 -5.79
C ARG A 590 27.11 6.37 -6.73
N ARG A 591 27.94 5.50 -7.33
CA ARG A 591 28.98 5.93 -8.28
C ARG A 591 28.38 6.47 -9.57
N GLY A 592 27.35 5.80 -10.11
CA GLY A 592 26.61 6.26 -11.28
C GLY A 592 25.97 7.62 -11.05
N GLU A 593 25.22 7.77 -9.96
CA GLU A 593 24.55 9.01 -9.59
C GLU A 593 25.54 10.15 -9.33
N ARG A 594 26.64 9.93 -8.59
CA ARG A 594 27.65 10.99 -8.37
C ARG A 594 28.24 11.55 -9.65
N THR A 595 28.41 10.70 -10.67
CA THR A 595 28.96 11.11 -11.96
C THR A 595 27.97 12.04 -12.66
N ILE A 596 26.71 11.62 -12.72
CA ILE A 596 25.61 12.43 -13.26
C ILE A 596 25.46 13.74 -12.48
N ARG A 597 25.48 13.67 -11.16
CA ARG A 597 25.35 14.82 -10.26
C ARG A 597 26.43 15.85 -10.50
N ARG A 598 27.70 15.45 -10.53
CA ARG A 598 28.83 16.35 -10.78
C ARG A 598 28.68 17.11 -12.10
N ASP A 599 28.15 16.42 -13.10
CA ASP A 599 28.06 16.95 -14.46
C ASP A 599 26.82 17.87 -14.67
N VAL A 600 25.86 17.87 -13.73
CA VAL A 600 24.57 18.56 -13.85
C VAL A 600 24.27 19.55 -12.71
N GLY A 601 24.61 19.19 -11.47
CA GLY A 601 24.04 19.77 -10.24
C GLY A 601 24.58 21.16 -9.87
N ASP A 602 25.88 21.39 -10.00
CA ASP A 602 26.50 22.62 -9.47
C ASP A 602 26.11 23.87 -10.28
N SER A 603 25.75 23.72 -11.56
CA SER A 603 25.49 24.86 -12.46
C SER A 603 24.05 25.38 -12.43
N LEU A 604 23.10 24.62 -11.88
CA LEU A 604 21.66 24.93 -11.97
C LEU A 604 20.97 25.14 -10.62
N GLY A 605 21.72 25.09 -9.51
CA GLY A 605 21.20 25.37 -8.17
C GLY A 605 20.08 24.41 -7.76
N LEU A 606 20.25 23.12 -8.05
CA LEU A 606 19.33 22.06 -7.63
C LEU A 606 19.52 21.77 -6.14
N TYR A 607 18.44 21.54 -5.40
CA TYR A 607 18.55 21.03 -4.03
C TYR A 607 19.17 19.63 -4.04
N GLU A 608 19.90 19.24 -2.99
CA GLU A 608 20.42 17.87 -2.88
C GLU A 608 19.39 16.97 -2.20
N ASP A 609 19.32 15.70 -2.59
CA ASP A 609 18.53 14.68 -1.87
C ASP A 609 19.38 14.06 -0.76
N GLU A 610 18.78 13.85 0.42
CA GLU A 610 19.48 13.16 1.51
C GLU A 610 19.73 11.69 1.19
N PRO A 611 20.78 11.09 1.78
CA PRO A 611 20.91 9.65 1.82
C PRO A 611 19.65 9.00 2.36
N ILE A 612 19.23 7.89 1.73
CA ILE A 612 17.99 7.20 2.10
C ILE A 612 17.91 6.81 3.59
N GLN A 613 19.05 6.56 4.23
CA GLN A 613 19.14 6.27 5.65
C GLN A 613 18.65 7.44 6.51
N GLU A 614 18.97 8.67 6.11
CA GLU A 614 18.57 9.88 6.82
C GLU A 614 17.08 10.16 6.61
N THR A 615 16.55 9.90 5.41
CA THR A 615 15.10 9.95 5.14
C THR A 615 14.34 8.98 6.04
N VAL A 616 14.79 7.72 6.17
CA VAL A 616 14.17 6.73 7.06
C VAL A 616 14.28 7.14 8.54
N GLN A 617 15.44 7.65 8.97
CA GLN A 617 15.64 8.13 10.34
C GLN A 617 14.76 9.34 10.67
N ALA A 618 14.54 10.24 9.70
CA ALA A 618 13.65 11.38 9.88
C ALA A 618 12.20 10.95 10.15
N ALA A 619 11.75 9.84 9.56
CA ALA A 619 10.40 9.30 9.77
C ALA A 619 10.20 8.57 11.12
N ALA A 620 11.27 8.02 11.71
CA ALA A 620 11.21 7.17 12.90
C ALA A 620 10.44 7.74 14.12
N PRO A 621 10.44 9.06 14.41
CA PRO A 621 9.64 9.63 15.50
C PRO A 621 8.12 9.56 15.29
N TYR A 622 7.67 9.31 14.05
CA TYR A 622 6.27 9.30 13.65
C TYR A 622 5.79 7.92 13.23
N LEU A 623 6.64 7.12 12.56
CA LEU A 623 6.33 5.77 12.14
C LEU A 623 7.61 4.93 12.18
N ASP A 624 7.56 3.80 12.89
CA ASP A 624 8.71 2.94 13.05
C ASP A 624 9.05 2.22 11.73
N TYR A 625 10.35 2.06 11.44
CA TYR A 625 10.84 1.46 10.21
C TYR A 625 10.35 0.01 9.98
N THR A 626 9.92 -0.68 11.05
CA THR A 626 9.33 -2.02 11.00
C THR A 626 8.05 -2.10 10.17
N PHE A 627 7.34 -0.98 9.96
CA PHE A 627 6.21 -0.87 9.05
C PHE A 627 6.63 -1.03 7.57
N GLN A 628 7.86 -0.63 7.23
CA GLN A 628 8.40 -0.59 5.87
C GLN A 628 7.50 0.17 4.87
N GLY A 629 7.70 0.00 3.56
CA GLY A 629 6.84 0.60 2.54
C GLY A 629 6.91 2.14 2.43
N GLU A 630 5.95 2.70 1.71
CA GLU A 630 5.99 4.08 1.22
C GLU A 630 5.67 5.15 2.27
N SER A 631 4.90 4.83 3.32
CA SER A 631 4.58 5.82 4.36
C SER A 631 5.85 6.35 5.03
N ILE A 632 6.85 5.49 5.23
CA ILE A 632 8.17 5.88 5.77
C ILE A 632 8.86 6.89 4.85
N LEU A 633 8.87 6.63 3.54
CA LEU A 633 9.47 7.53 2.55
C LEU A 633 8.75 8.88 2.50
N SER A 634 7.42 8.84 2.42
CA SER A 634 6.62 10.05 2.32
C SER A 634 6.80 10.95 3.54
N ILE A 635 6.75 10.39 4.75
CA ILE A 635 6.98 11.14 6.00
C ILE A 635 8.42 11.68 6.04
N GLY A 636 9.41 10.83 5.77
CA GLY A 636 10.83 11.21 5.81
C GLY A 636 11.15 12.33 4.83
N LYS A 637 10.64 12.23 3.60
CA LYS A 637 10.89 13.20 2.53
C LYS A 637 10.15 14.51 2.74
N MET A 638 8.95 14.50 3.32
CA MET A 638 8.30 15.73 3.78
C MET A 638 9.17 16.48 4.80
N ILE A 639 9.71 15.76 5.80
CA ILE A 639 10.56 16.35 6.84
C ILE A 639 11.84 16.91 6.22
N GLU A 640 12.44 16.17 5.29
CA GLU A 640 13.60 16.63 4.52
C GLU A 640 13.31 17.94 3.77
N PHE A 641 12.21 17.99 3.01
CA PHE A 641 11.82 19.18 2.28
C PHE A 641 11.58 20.37 3.22
N ILE A 642 10.87 20.17 4.32
CA ILE A 642 10.61 21.23 5.31
C ILE A 642 11.93 21.77 5.90
N LYS A 643 12.86 20.87 6.27
CA LYS A 643 14.17 21.26 6.81
C LYS A 643 15.03 22.03 5.81
N LYS A 644 14.84 21.78 4.51
CA LYS A 644 15.54 22.46 3.40
C LYS A 644 14.82 23.74 2.93
N GLY A 645 13.74 24.14 3.59
CA GLY A 645 13.06 25.41 3.30
C GLY A 645 11.79 25.29 2.46
N ALA A 646 11.21 24.09 2.29
CA ALA A 646 9.87 23.98 1.75
C ALA A 646 8.85 24.66 2.67
N THR A 647 8.02 25.51 2.08
CA THR A 647 7.01 26.33 2.77
C THR A 647 5.63 25.69 2.79
N GLY A 648 5.47 24.53 2.14
CA GLY A 648 4.28 23.71 2.20
C GLY A 648 4.56 22.29 1.73
N VAL A 649 3.76 21.32 2.18
CA VAL A 649 3.83 19.93 1.73
C VAL A 649 2.46 19.39 1.31
N ILE A 650 2.44 18.58 0.25
CA ILE A 650 1.24 17.91 -0.25
C ILE A 650 1.48 16.41 -0.26
N ASN A 651 0.53 15.66 0.30
CA ASN A 651 0.44 14.20 0.18
C ASN A 651 -0.59 13.86 -0.91
N VAL A 652 -0.12 13.25 -1.99
CA VAL A 652 -0.93 12.81 -3.13
C VAL A 652 -1.18 11.33 -2.99
N THR A 653 -2.44 10.91 -3.02
CA THR A 653 -2.74 9.49 -2.82
C THR A 653 -4.01 9.06 -3.54
N PRO A 654 -4.14 7.80 -3.97
CA PRO A 654 -5.42 7.33 -4.46
C PRO A 654 -6.43 7.21 -3.33
N PHE A 655 -7.72 7.42 -3.63
CA PHE A 655 -8.78 7.22 -2.65
C PHE A 655 -8.69 5.81 -2.02
N GLY A 656 -8.77 5.75 -0.69
CA GLY A 656 -8.64 4.52 0.09
C GLY A 656 -7.22 3.95 0.20
N CYS A 657 -6.18 4.62 -0.31
CA CYS A 657 -4.80 4.14 -0.19
C CYS A 657 -4.41 3.92 1.28
N LEU A 658 -3.96 2.72 1.64
CA LEU A 658 -3.64 2.39 3.04
C LEU A 658 -2.38 3.16 3.50
N PRO A 659 -1.23 3.12 2.79
CA PRO A 659 -0.07 3.95 3.13
C PRO A 659 -0.37 5.46 3.14
N GLY A 660 -1.11 5.95 2.15
CA GLY A 660 -1.43 7.38 2.04
C GLY A 660 -2.34 7.89 3.16
N THR A 661 -3.30 7.09 3.59
CA THR A 661 -4.16 7.39 4.75
C THR A 661 -3.36 7.48 6.04
N ILE A 662 -2.34 6.63 6.21
CA ILE A 662 -1.43 6.66 7.37
C ILE A 662 -0.61 7.95 7.36
N VAL A 663 -0.08 8.34 6.20
CA VAL A 663 0.64 9.60 6.03
C VAL A 663 -0.28 10.78 6.36
N ALA A 664 -1.51 10.82 5.82
CA ALA A 664 -2.49 11.87 6.10
C ALA A 664 -2.82 11.99 7.60
N ALA A 665 -2.98 10.87 8.29
CA ALA A 665 -3.22 10.85 9.74
C ALA A 665 -2.04 11.42 10.55
N ILE A 666 -0.82 11.15 10.11
CA ILE A 666 0.41 11.61 10.77
C ILE A 666 0.74 13.07 10.44
N MET A 667 0.41 13.54 9.23
CA MET A 667 0.69 14.89 8.76
C MET A 667 0.17 15.98 9.70
N LYS A 668 -0.94 15.74 10.41
CA LYS A 668 -1.45 16.67 11.41
C LYS A 668 -0.43 16.92 12.52
N ARG A 669 0.14 15.86 13.08
CA ARG A 669 1.19 16.00 14.10
C ARG A 669 2.42 16.68 13.53
N MET A 670 2.79 16.38 12.28
CA MET A 670 3.90 17.06 11.62
C MET A 670 3.64 18.56 11.45
N HIS A 671 2.41 18.96 11.12
CA HIS A 671 2.04 20.37 11.04
C HIS A 671 2.36 21.09 12.37
N ASP A 672 1.99 20.49 13.50
CA ASP A 672 2.26 21.04 14.83
C ASP A 672 3.76 21.04 15.16
N ASP A 673 4.46 19.93 14.92
CA ASP A 673 5.89 19.74 15.22
C ASP A 673 6.79 20.67 14.36
N PHE A 674 6.34 21.14 13.19
CA PHE A 674 7.10 21.99 12.27
C PHE A 674 6.60 23.44 12.16
N HIS A 675 6.13 24.04 13.26
CA HIS A 675 5.69 25.44 13.30
C HIS A 675 4.57 25.76 12.31
N ALA A 676 3.54 24.91 12.23
CA ALA A 676 2.38 25.09 11.37
C ALA A 676 2.74 25.25 9.88
N VAL A 677 3.62 24.38 9.34
CA VAL A 677 3.84 24.30 7.87
C VAL A 677 2.50 23.91 7.21
N PRO A 678 2.01 24.67 6.22
CA PRO A 678 0.86 24.29 5.40
C PRO A 678 1.01 22.85 4.89
N ALA A 679 0.01 22.03 5.17
CA ALA A 679 0.00 20.62 4.82
C ALA A 679 -1.36 20.27 4.20
N LEU A 680 -1.36 19.63 3.02
CA LEU A 680 -2.56 19.27 2.28
C LEU A 680 -2.50 17.80 1.87
N THR A 681 -3.61 17.07 2.01
CA THR A 681 -3.79 15.75 1.37
C THR A 681 -4.80 15.86 0.25
N ILE A 682 -4.47 15.28 -0.91
CA ILE A 682 -5.33 15.20 -2.08
C ILE A 682 -5.53 13.74 -2.43
N ASN A 683 -6.80 13.34 -2.50
CA ASN A 683 -7.22 11.98 -2.84
C ASN A 683 -7.72 11.96 -4.29
N TYR A 684 -7.11 11.14 -5.13
CA TYR A 684 -7.52 10.97 -6.54
C TYR A 684 -8.27 9.64 -6.74
N ASP A 685 -9.38 9.69 -7.45
CA ASP A 685 -10.21 8.53 -7.85
C ASP A 685 -10.59 8.56 -9.36
N GLY A 686 -10.07 9.55 -10.09
CA GLY A 686 -10.36 9.81 -11.49
C GLY A 686 -11.59 10.69 -11.73
N LEU A 687 -12.19 11.27 -10.70
CA LEU A 687 -13.18 12.35 -10.83
C LEU A 687 -12.51 13.70 -10.54
N GLU A 688 -12.85 14.73 -11.32
CA GLU A 688 -12.45 16.09 -11.00
C GLU A 688 -13.29 16.62 -9.83
N ASP A 689 -12.64 16.99 -8.73
CA ASP A 689 -13.27 17.69 -7.61
C ASP A 689 -13.34 19.20 -7.94
N PRO A 690 -14.54 19.78 -8.13
CA PRO A 690 -14.69 21.20 -8.47
C PRO A 690 -14.09 22.15 -7.43
N SER A 691 -13.97 21.69 -6.17
CA SER A 691 -13.42 22.48 -5.07
C SER A 691 -11.89 22.39 -4.96
N GLU A 692 -11.25 21.46 -5.66
CA GLU A 692 -9.83 21.20 -5.54
C GLU A 692 -9.00 22.43 -5.93
N GLN A 693 -9.38 23.11 -7.01
CA GLN A 693 -8.70 24.31 -7.48
C GLN A 693 -8.67 25.41 -6.41
N THR A 694 -9.81 25.68 -5.76
CA THR A 694 -9.90 26.65 -4.66
C THR A 694 -9.06 26.24 -3.46
N ARG A 695 -9.02 24.93 -3.13
CA ARG A 695 -8.17 24.40 -2.06
C ARG A 695 -6.68 24.57 -2.36
N LEU A 696 -6.26 24.33 -3.61
CA LEU A 696 -4.89 24.56 -4.07
C LEU A 696 -4.51 26.05 -4.02
N GLU A 697 -5.39 26.94 -4.47
CA GLU A 697 -5.18 28.39 -4.39
C GLU A 697 -4.98 28.86 -2.94
N ALA A 698 -5.86 28.44 -2.03
CA ALA A 698 -5.75 28.75 -0.61
C ALA A 698 -4.45 28.19 0.00
N PHE A 699 -4.08 26.95 -0.35
CA PHE A 699 -2.84 26.32 0.11
C PHE A 699 -1.59 27.07 -0.38
N VAL A 700 -1.52 27.39 -1.68
CA VAL A 700 -0.40 28.12 -2.26
C VAL A 700 -0.31 29.53 -1.66
N HIS A 701 -1.44 30.18 -1.37
CA HIS A 701 -1.47 31.46 -0.69
C HIS A 701 -0.85 31.38 0.72
N GLN A 702 -1.23 30.37 1.53
CA GLN A 702 -0.63 30.15 2.85
C GLN A 702 0.89 29.88 2.76
N ALA A 703 1.33 29.12 1.76
CA ALA A 703 2.75 28.86 1.52
C ALA A 703 3.51 30.14 1.16
N LYS A 704 2.92 31.04 0.35
CA LYS A 704 3.50 32.36 0.03
C LYS A 704 3.67 33.23 1.27
N GLN A 705 2.64 33.33 2.10
CA GLN A 705 2.72 34.10 3.36
C GLN A 705 3.84 33.56 4.27
N ARG A 706 4.00 32.24 4.35
CA ARG A 706 5.10 31.63 5.12
C ARG A 706 6.47 31.96 4.53
N GLU A 707 6.64 31.90 3.20
CA GLU A 707 7.88 32.29 2.52
C GLU A 707 8.26 33.74 2.87
N GLU A 708 7.31 34.66 2.81
CA GLU A 708 7.52 36.08 3.17
C GLU A 708 7.92 36.24 4.64
N GLN A 709 7.24 35.53 5.55
CA GLN A 709 7.57 35.54 6.97
C GLN A 709 8.97 34.99 7.25
N MET A 710 9.36 33.88 6.62
CA MET A 710 10.70 33.29 6.76
C MET A 710 11.78 34.26 6.30
N ARG A 711 11.56 34.95 5.17
CA ARG A 711 12.46 35.98 4.64
C ARG A 711 12.58 37.19 5.57
N SER A 712 11.46 37.69 6.10
CA SER A 712 11.44 38.84 7.03
C SER A 712 12.24 38.58 8.32
N ARG A 713 12.32 37.31 8.76
CA ARG A 713 13.00 36.90 10.00
C ARG A 713 14.50 36.64 9.81
N GLY A 714 15.07 36.90 8.65
CA GLY A 714 16.52 36.73 8.39
C GLY A 714 17.01 35.28 8.42
N LYS A 715 16.11 34.29 8.49
CA LYS A 715 16.46 32.91 8.16
C LYS A 715 16.65 32.85 6.64
N LYS A 716 17.90 33.01 6.19
CA LYS A 716 18.25 32.61 4.82
C LYS A 716 17.82 31.14 4.64
N PRO A 717 17.24 30.81 3.47
CA PRO A 717 16.70 29.48 3.19
C PRO A 717 17.74 28.38 3.42
#